data_AF-A0A424PWK8-F1
#
_entry.id   AF-A0A424PWK8-F1
#
_cell.length_a   1.000
_cell.length_b   1.000
_cell.length_c   1.000
_cell.angle_alpha   90.00
_cell.angle_beta   90.00
_cell.angle_gamma   90.00
#
_symmetry.space_group_name_H-M   'P 1'
#
loop_
_entity.id
_entity.type
_entity.pdbx_description
1 polymer ?
#
loop_
_entity_poly.entity_id
_entity_poly.type
_entity_poly.pdbx_seq_one_letter_code
_entity_poly.pdbx_strand_id
1 'polypeptide(L)'
;MNRAAAFTMALLLLQLTTPVVAQNNDSRIIVTEVYVSPNSADYGGIDWNGDGEIGRYSNQFIELHNPGNDPIDVGGWWLDDTPGEGSPACSIGFGTVIEPGAYVTFFRALTRIELDFFEGDSVTLSDSSKTVVDSMGYYGPQTWEGSAYDVGNSSYGISFGLDSNGMWSEISSGPTPGGPNDEPWVGTNHLQGSCYGVRDDVHSGSYVLEGRIVTMEAENSVIDQGRILVTDGMIEAVWDATSPAPSAAEGVTSIPTSGTIYPGFIDPHNHAKYNLIPLWDHGTDGWDNRYQWQSYSGYSDAKDIGCSLYDSSAMRFAELRAIAGGNTALQGSANSNTDTFDSILARNIELYNFDKDSIHTKVTELESDYIGNHIKTGNNSGTLDAWFIHLAEGIDESSRSEFDVLVQNNLLVGEIVIVHGTALTQTEFNALGDVGGSIAWSPTSNLLLYGETTDIKTAKEEGVNIMIGPDWGPSGSKSSMHELKTADWWDQNVLGNIFSDFELVQTISTNVVDAIGWSEYTGRIVPGLAADLVVLDTFHADPYRNVIQAVDPDVRLVVVGGLPVYGDVDIMQAMDDDVEVIHGVGFSKAIDITYEGVPEAQQTYADMMEYLSQCNQGKTIPIEYLFTTGDQRYFDVLNRSSTFQNGRSIDLWTMYYDVDLDQDGHRVGGTVGGADPIETSINNDNGDGSQTIDPVQLPQIFETYGPLGATVAHPVEISQGIHLEACRSTSSILLAEGVPSTPSGRELVCGALSIRTIPGEECLVTSDTNYCSIAVGGAIAVPGQLCAELSMPAGVECRDAWSFFEPEGEPSEPGPATLDEEDSRISGPIYWIAVVGLLGLIISSLTVAVTNWNRRK
;
A
#
# COMPACT_ATOMS: atom_id res chain seq x y z
N MET A 1 -41.07 -55.21 -7.74
CA MET A 1 -41.74 -55.89 -8.87
C MET A 1 -42.84 -54.98 -9.41
N ASN A 2 -42.88 -54.84 -10.74
CA ASN A 2 -43.92 -54.23 -11.60
C ASN A 2 -43.86 -52.69 -11.75
N ARG A 3 -43.23 -52.14 -12.80
CA ARG A 3 -43.51 -52.13 -14.28
C ARG A 3 -44.27 -50.84 -14.66
N ALA A 4 -43.56 -49.89 -15.29
CA ALA A 4 -43.60 -49.57 -16.75
C ALA A 4 -44.69 -48.52 -17.06
N ALA A 5 -44.56 -47.49 -17.90
CA ALA A 5 -43.61 -47.00 -18.91
C ALA A 5 -43.94 -45.48 -19.09
N ALA A 6 -43.34 -44.59 -19.89
CA ALA A 6 -42.38 -44.62 -20.98
C ALA A 6 -41.92 -43.15 -21.21
N PHE A 7 -40.68 -42.92 -21.60
CA PHE A 7 -40.35 -42.22 -22.86
C PHE A 7 -38.85 -42.37 -23.14
N THR A 8 -38.52 -42.95 -24.28
CA THR A 8 -37.18 -43.16 -24.84
C THR A 8 -37.24 -42.93 -26.34
N MET A 9 -36.07 -42.57 -26.90
CA MET A 9 -35.66 -42.36 -28.30
C MET A 9 -35.66 -40.90 -28.76
N ALA A 10 -34.58 -40.35 -29.34
CA ALA A 10 -33.44 -41.01 -30.00
C ALA A 10 -32.23 -40.08 -30.19
N LEU A 11 -31.05 -40.71 -30.04
CA LEU A 11 -29.82 -40.63 -30.85
C LEU A 11 -29.23 -39.25 -31.21
N LEU A 12 -28.00 -39.02 -30.75
CA LEU A 12 -26.89 -38.78 -31.68
C LEU A 12 -25.61 -39.46 -31.17
N LEU A 13 -24.87 -40.07 -32.08
CA LEU A 13 -23.76 -40.98 -31.85
C LEU A 13 -22.50 -40.26 -31.32
N LEU A 14 -21.91 -40.82 -30.26
CA LEU A 14 -20.48 -40.76 -30.01
C LEU A 14 -19.76 -41.49 -31.15
N GLN A 15 -19.02 -40.75 -31.97
CA GLN A 15 -17.89 -41.31 -32.72
C GLN A 15 -16.63 -41.12 -31.87
N LEU A 16 -16.10 -42.26 -31.43
CA LEU A 16 -14.72 -42.41 -30.95
C LEU A 16 -13.79 -41.89 -32.03
N THR A 17 -13.23 -40.70 -31.84
CA THR A 17 -11.99 -40.30 -32.49
C THR A 17 -10.90 -40.49 -31.45
N THR A 18 -10.09 -41.53 -31.66
CA THR A 18 -8.74 -41.56 -31.09
C THR A 18 -8.04 -40.28 -31.54
N PRO A 19 -7.37 -39.52 -30.67
CA PRO A 19 -6.44 -38.52 -31.17
C PRO A 19 -5.35 -39.29 -31.92
N VAL A 20 -5.37 -39.15 -33.24
CA VAL A 20 -4.16 -39.32 -34.02
C VAL A 20 -3.23 -38.23 -33.50
N VAL A 21 -2.11 -38.63 -32.90
CA VAL A 21 -0.99 -37.73 -32.61
C VAL A 21 -0.58 -37.11 -33.95
N ALA A 22 -1.08 -35.90 -34.21
CA ALA A 22 -0.44 -35.00 -35.13
C ALA A 22 0.73 -34.40 -34.35
N GLN A 23 1.96 -34.68 -34.79
CA GLN A 23 3.11 -33.85 -34.48
C GLN A 23 2.76 -32.43 -34.91
N ASN A 24 2.34 -31.58 -33.98
CA ASN A 24 2.45 -30.15 -34.14
C ASN A 24 3.93 -29.82 -33.91
N ASN A 25 4.61 -29.39 -34.97
CA ASN A 25 5.83 -28.61 -34.82
C ASN A 25 5.41 -27.25 -34.25
N ASP A 26 5.28 -27.21 -32.93
CA ASP A 26 4.96 -25.99 -32.19
C ASP A 26 6.22 -25.13 -32.13
N SER A 27 6.18 -23.91 -32.67
CA SER A 27 7.32 -22.99 -32.73
C SER A 27 7.56 -22.29 -31.38
N ARG A 28 7.41 -23.01 -30.26
CA ARG A 28 7.51 -22.48 -28.90
C ARG A 28 8.67 -23.10 -28.15
N ILE A 29 9.30 -22.33 -27.28
CA ILE A 29 10.30 -22.83 -26.33
C ILE A 29 9.58 -23.61 -25.23
N ILE A 30 10.19 -24.72 -24.80
CA ILE A 30 9.64 -25.59 -23.75
C ILE A 30 10.67 -25.82 -22.65
N VAL A 31 10.21 -26.04 -21.42
CA VAL A 31 11.03 -26.53 -20.32
C VAL A 31 11.24 -28.04 -20.51
N THR A 32 12.49 -28.52 -20.48
CA THR A 32 12.82 -29.92 -20.77
C THR A 32 13.40 -30.67 -19.58
N GLU A 33 14.08 -29.99 -18.68
CA GLU A 33 14.72 -30.61 -17.52
C GLU A 33 14.78 -29.63 -16.36
N VAL A 34 14.53 -30.11 -15.14
CA VAL A 34 14.62 -29.35 -13.90
C VAL A 34 15.40 -30.17 -12.87
N TYR A 35 16.45 -29.59 -12.30
CA TYR A 35 17.27 -30.24 -11.29
C TYR A 35 17.18 -29.55 -9.93
N VAL A 36 16.43 -30.18 -9.03
CA VAL A 36 16.00 -29.58 -7.77
C VAL A 36 16.97 -29.86 -6.62
N SER A 37 17.60 -31.02 -6.59
CA SER A 37 18.36 -31.47 -5.41
C SER A 37 19.73 -31.99 -5.80
N PRO A 38 20.67 -31.11 -6.20
CA PRO A 38 22.03 -31.50 -6.50
C PRO A 38 22.75 -32.05 -5.27
N ASN A 39 23.45 -33.18 -5.45
CA ASN A 39 24.33 -33.71 -4.42
C ASN A 39 25.48 -32.72 -4.14
N SER A 40 25.83 -32.52 -2.87
CA SER A 40 27.07 -31.81 -2.53
C SER A 40 28.31 -32.64 -2.90
N ALA A 41 29.49 -32.02 -2.91
CA ALA A 41 30.76 -32.70 -3.15
C ALA A 41 30.96 -33.96 -2.27
N ASP A 42 30.55 -33.90 -1.00
CA ASP A 42 30.69 -35.02 -0.04
C ASP A 42 29.81 -36.23 -0.37
N TYR A 43 28.78 -36.03 -1.19
CA TYR A 43 27.84 -37.06 -1.65
C TYR A 43 28.02 -37.39 -3.14
N GLY A 44 29.21 -37.13 -3.69
CA GLY A 44 29.53 -37.43 -5.09
C GLY A 44 28.86 -36.49 -6.09
N GLY A 45 28.58 -35.25 -5.67
CA GLY A 45 28.09 -34.19 -6.54
C GLY A 45 29.01 -33.93 -7.73
N ILE A 46 28.41 -33.47 -8.82
CA ILE A 46 29.09 -33.09 -10.06
C ILE A 46 28.92 -31.57 -10.20
N ASP A 47 29.98 -30.91 -10.64
CA ASP A 47 29.97 -29.52 -11.09
C ASP A 47 29.42 -29.47 -12.53
N TRP A 48 28.11 -29.32 -12.65
CA TRP A 48 27.38 -29.38 -13.91
C TRP A 48 27.56 -28.13 -14.77
N ASN A 49 27.84 -26.98 -14.16
CA ASN A 49 28.05 -25.71 -14.87
C ASN A 49 29.55 -25.37 -15.07
N GLY A 50 30.45 -26.03 -14.35
CA GLY A 50 31.90 -25.86 -14.47
C GLY A 50 32.45 -24.63 -13.75
N ASP A 51 31.71 -24.07 -12.78
CA ASP A 51 32.10 -22.87 -12.03
C ASP A 51 33.06 -23.16 -10.86
N GLY A 52 33.27 -24.44 -10.53
CA GLY A 52 34.12 -24.90 -9.43
C GLY A 52 33.39 -25.11 -8.10
N GLU A 53 32.10 -24.78 -8.01
CA GLU A 53 31.25 -24.95 -6.84
C GLU A 53 30.28 -26.13 -7.04
N ILE A 54 30.16 -27.00 -6.01
CA ILE A 54 29.32 -28.20 -6.07
C ILE A 54 28.30 -28.18 -4.93
N GLY A 55 27.04 -27.92 -5.29
CA GLY A 55 25.94 -27.95 -4.34
C GLY A 55 24.73 -27.14 -4.79
N ARG A 56 23.70 -27.11 -3.94
CA ARG A 56 22.38 -26.50 -4.25
C ARG A 56 22.43 -25.05 -4.70
N TYR A 57 23.32 -24.24 -4.14
CA TYR A 57 23.43 -22.82 -4.47
C TYR A 57 24.00 -22.54 -5.87
N SER A 58 24.60 -23.54 -6.51
CA SER A 58 25.18 -23.40 -7.86
C SER A 58 24.48 -24.29 -8.88
N ASN A 59 24.24 -25.56 -8.54
CA ASN A 59 23.93 -26.61 -9.52
C ASN A 59 22.45 -26.95 -9.67
N GLN A 60 21.54 -26.29 -8.94
CA GLN A 60 20.13 -26.33 -9.32
C GLN A 60 19.98 -25.70 -10.71
N PHE A 61 19.14 -26.25 -11.56
CA PHE A 61 18.96 -25.69 -12.91
C PHE A 61 17.58 -25.92 -13.51
N ILE A 62 17.28 -25.05 -14.47
CA ILE A 62 16.14 -25.12 -15.39
C ILE A 62 16.70 -25.19 -16.81
N GLU A 63 16.24 -26.14 -17.61
CA GLU A 63 16.64 -26.28 -19.02
C GLU A 63 15.50 -25.95 -19.96
N LEU A 64 15.81 -25.15 -20.99
CA LEU A 64 14.90 -24.83 -22.08
C LEU A 64 15.37 -25.45 -23.40
N HIS A 65 14.41 -25.81 -24.25
CA HIS A 65 14.64 -26.36 -25.59
C HIS A 65 13.82 -25.65 -26.66
N ASN A 66 14.41 -25.48 -27.84
CA ASN A 66 13.69 -25.06 -29.05
C ASN A 66 13.39 -26.26 -29.97
N PRO A 67 12.19 -26.87 -29.90
CA PRO A 67 11.80 -27.97 -30.78
C PRO A 67 11.41 -27.49 -32.18
N GLY A 68 11.37 -26.18 -32.41
CA GLY A 68 10.99 -25.54 -33.66
C GLY A 68 12.04 -25.66 -34.76
N ASN A 69 11.72 -25.06 -35.90
CA ASN A 69 12.60 -25.05 -37.08
C ASN A 69 13.30 -23.70 -37.30
N ASP A 70 12.96 -22.68 -36.51
CA ASP A 70 13.48 -21.31 -36.62
C ASP A 70 14.16 -20.90 -35.30
N PRO A 71 15.22 -20.08 -35.32
CA PRO A 71 15.83 -19.54 -34.11
C PRO A 71 14.85 -18.65 -33.36
N ILE A 72 14.82 -18.75 -32.03
CA ILE A 72 13.95 -17.94 -31.16
C ILE A 72 14.85 -17.14 -30.21
N ASP A 73 14.71 -15.82 -30.23
CA ASP A 73 15.33 -14.93 -29.24
C ASP A 73 14.44 -14.90 -28.00
N VAL A 74 14.98 -15.41 -26.89
CA VAL A 74 14.34 -15.41 -25.57
C VAL A 74 14.94 -14.33 -24.66
N GLY A 75 15.76 -13.42 -25.19
CA GLY A 75 16.25 -12.28 -24.42
C GLY A 75 15.09 -11.41 -23.93
N GLY A 76 15.09 -11.08 -22.63
CA GLY A 76 14.02 -10.33 -21.97
C GLY A 76 12.79 -11.17 -21.60
N TRP A 77 12.80 -12.48 -21.84
CA TRP A 77 11.81 -13.40 -21.29
C TRP A 77 12.10 -13.69 -19.82
N TRP A 78 11.15 -14.31 -19.12
CA TRP A 78 11.17 -14.47 -17.67
C TRP A 78 11.20 -15.94 -17.28
N LEU A 79 12.08 -16.27 -16.35
CA LEU A 79 12.10 -17.55 -15.64
C LEU A 79 11.70 -17.32 -14.19
N ASP A 80 10.91 -18.25 -13.67
CA ASP A 80 10.38 -18.19 -12.31
C ASP A 80 10.19 -19.60 -11.74
N ASP A 81 10.23 -19.77 -10.42
CA ASP A 81 9.82 -21.02 -9.75
C ASP A 81 8.30 -21.04 -9.58
N THR A 82 7.72 -20.04 -8.91
CA THR A 82 6.27 -19.91 -8.72
C THR A 82 5.86 -18.45 -8.91
N PRO A 83 5.07 -18.12 -9.95
CA PRO A 83 4.63 -16.74 -10.17
C PRO A 83 3.99 -16.09 -8.94
N GLY A 84 4.69 -15.09 -8.38
CA GLY A 84 4.24 -14.32 -7.21
C GLY A 84 4.49 -14.96 -5.84
N GLU A 85 5.21 -16.08 -5.77
CA GLU A 85 5.65 -16.73 -4.53
C GLU A 85 7.10 -17.21 -4.68
N GLY A 86 7.73 -17.71 -3.62
CA GLY A 86 9.07 -18.31 -3.73
C GLY A 86 10.19 -17.29 -3.95
N SER A 87 11.16 -17.66 -4.79
CA SER A 87 12.33 -16.83 -5.06
C SER A 87 12.09 -15.84 -6.21
N PRO A 88 12.80 -14.70 -6.30
CA PRO A 88 12.52 -13.70 -7.32
C PRO A 88 12.73 -14.24 -8.72
N ALA A 89 11.77 -13.94 -9.60
CA ALA A 89 11.90 -14.20 -11.03
C ALA A 89 13.15 -13.52 -11.60
N CYS A 90 13.70 -14.09 -12.67
CA CYS A 90 14.86 -13.53 -13.34
C CYS A 90 14.58 -13.31 -14.83
N SER A 91 15.09 -12.20 -15.36
CA SER A 91 15.00 -11.91 -16.79
C SER A 91 16.18 -12.53 -17.53
N ILE A 92 15.88 -13.31 -18.56
CA ILE A 92 16.87 -13.94 -19.43
C ILE A 92 17.64 -12.84 -20.16
N GLY A 93 18.97 -12.94 -20.15
CA GLY A 93 19.83 -11.92 -20.73
C GLY A 93 19.53 -11.61 -22.20
N PHE A 94 19.53 -10.33 -22.54
CA PHE A 94 19.23 -9.87 -23.91
C PHE A 94 20.14 -10.52 -24.96
N GLY A 95 19.56 -10.87 -26.11
CA GLY A 95 20.26 -11.53 -27.22
C GLY A 95 20.52 -13.02 -27.01
N THR A 96 19.83 -13.66 -26.06
CA THR A 96 19.86 -15.12 -25.88
C THR A 96 19.01 -15.78 -26.95
N VAL A 97 19.65 -16.19 -28.05
CA VAL A 97 18.98 -16.90 -29.16
C VAL A 97 19.16 -18.40 -29.01
N ILE A 98 18.06 -19.14 -28.94
CA ILE A 98 18.04 -20.60 -28.96
C ILE A 98 17.81 -21.08 -30.40
N GLU A 99 18.87 -21.64 -31.00
CA GLU A 99 18.82 -22.19 -32.35
C GLU A 99 17.89 -23.41 -32.45
N PRO A 100 17.37 -23.75 -33.65
CA PRO A 100 16.54 -24.95 -33.84
C PRO A 100 17.19 -26.23 -33.30
N GLY A 101 16.49 -26.93 -32.40
CA GLY A 101 16.96 -28.15 -31.74
C GLY A 101 18.01 -27.94 -30.65
N ALA A 102 18.37 -26.70 -30.32
CA ALA A 102 19.32 -26.40 -29.27
C ALA A 102 18.66 -26.39 -27.88
N TYR A 103 19.50 -26.61 -26.87
CA TYR A 103 19.16 -26.57 -25.44
C TYR A 103 19.96 -25.45 -24.78
N VAL A 104 19.37 -24.80 -23.79
CA VAL A 104 20.05 -23.83 -22.93
C VAL A 104 19.71 -24.13 -21.47
N THR A 105 20.74 -24.14 -20.63
CA THR A 105 20.59 -24.43 -19.20
C THR A 105 20.82 -23.17 -18.37
N PHE A 106 19.92 -22.90 -17.44
CA PHE A 106 19.97 -21.78 -16.51
C PHE A 106 20.22 -22.30 -15.10
N PHE A 107 21.41 -22.02 -14.56
CA PHE A 107 21.85 -22.51 -13.26
C PHE A 107 21.57 -21.49 -12.15
N ARG A 108 21.24 -21.96 -10.95
CA ARG A 108 20.99 -21.12 -9.76
C ARG A 108 22.12 -20.17 -9.41
N ALA A 109 23.37 -20.56 -9.71
CA ALA A 109 24.54 -19.67 -9.58
C ALA A 109 24.33 -18.30 -10.26
N LEU A 110 23.53 -18.27 -11.35
CA LEU A 110 23.21 -17.09 -12.14
C LEU A 110 21.76 -16.64 -11.92
N THR A 111 20.79 -17.56 -11.91
CA THR A 111 19.37 -17.20 -11.82
C THR A 111 18.94 -16.73 -10.44
N ARG A 112 19.62 -17.17 -9.38
CA ARG A 112 19.18 -17.08 -7.98
C ARG A 112 17.88 -17.82 -7.64
N ILE A 113 17.08 -18.21 -8.64
CA ILE A 113 15.89 -19.06 -8.49
C ILE A 113 16.20 -20.31 -7.66
N GLU A 114 15.47 -20.49 -6.57
CA GLU A 114 15.58 -21.60 -5.63
C GLU A 114 14.42 -22.56 -5.78
N LEU A 115 14.71 -23.76 -6.29
CA LEU A 115 13.71 -24.82 -6.42
C LEU A 115 13.55 -25.58 -5.10
N ASP A 116 12.36 -25.58 -4.50
CA ASP A 116 12.13 -26.26 -3.22
C ASP A 116 12.11 -27.80 -3.38
N PHE A 117 12.94 -28.49 -2.60
CA PHE A 117 12.98 -29.95 -2.60
C PHE A 117 11.86 -30.60 -1.77
N PHE A 118 11.58 -30.10 -0.57
CA PHE A 118 10.77 -30.78 0.45
C PHE A 118 9.27 -30.65 0.23
N GLU A 119 8.81 -29.46 -0.16
CA GLU A 119 7.41 -29.13 -0.38
C GLU A 119 7.03 -29.35 -1.85
N GLY A 120 8.00 -29.25 -2.75
CA GLY A 120 7.78 -29.23 -4.19
C GLY A 120 7.68 -27.80 -4.70
N ASP A 121 7.67 -27.64 -6.01
CA ASP A 121 7.74 -26.33 -6.64
C ASP A 121 7.24 -26.39 -8.09
N SER A 122 7.15 -25.24 -8.73
CA SER A 122 6.98 -25.14 -10.17
C SER A 122 8.18 -24.50 -10.87
N VAL A 123 8.11 -24.47 -12.19
CA VAL A 123 8.96 -23.65 -13.05
C VAL A 123 8.06 -23.06 -14.11
N THR A 124 8.13 -21.75 -14.30
CA THR A 124 7.36 -21.03 -15.32
C THR A 124 8.28 -20.23 -16.23
N LEU A 125 8.07 -20.39 -17.54
CA LEU A 125 8.68 -19.57 -18.58
C LEU A 125 7.61 -18.65 -19.15
N SER A 126 7.85 -17.35 -19.10
CA SER A 126 6.97 -16.33 -19.70
C SER A 126 7.71 -15.49 -20.72
N ASP A 127 7.02 -15.01 -21.75
CA ASP A 127 7.61 -14.10 -22.74
C ASP A 127 7.83 -12.69 -22.16
N SER A 128 8.40 -11.79 -22.96
CA SER A 128 8.66 -10.40 -22.56
C SER A 128 7.40 -9.61 -22.18
N SER A 129 6.21 -10.11 -22.49
CA SER A 129 4.92 -9.53 -22.11
C SER A 129 4.29 -10.24 -20.91
N LYS A 130 5.09 -10.99 -20.13
CA LYS A 130 4.66 -11.82 -18.98
C LYS A 130 3.58 -12.86 -19.34
N THR A 131 3.42 -13.22 -20.61
CA THR A 131 2.51 -14.31 -21.01
C THR A 131 3.21 -15.64 -20.87
N VAL A 132 2.61 -16.58 -20.13
CA VAL A 132 3.17 -17.92 -19.91
C VAL A 132 3.32 -18.66 -21.24
N VAL A 133 4.55 -19.07 -21.55
CA VAL A 133 4.93 -19.85 -22.73
C VAL A 133 4.93 -21.35 -22.41
N ASP A 134 5.48 -21.71 -21.26
CA ASP A 134 5.51 -23.09 -20.76
C ASP A 134 5.64 -23.10 -19.25
N SER A 135 5.15 -24.17 -18.61
CA SER A 135 5.26 -24.35 -17.17
C SER A 135 5.22 -25.83 -16.81
N MET A 136 5.90 -26.19 -15.73
CA MET A 136 5.85 -27.53 -15.15
C MET A 136 5.90 -27.42 -13.63
N GLY A 137 5.41 -28.42 -12.91
CA GLY A 137 5.63 -28.49 -11.47
C GLY A 137 5.72 -29.91 -10.95
N TYR A 138 6.33 -30.03 -9.78
CA TYR A 138 6.61 -31.30 -9.11
C TYR A 138 6.24 -31.18 -7.63
N TYR A 139 6.08 -32.33 -6.96
CA TYR A 139 5.72 -32.35 -5.55
C TYR A 139 6.87 -32.91 -4.72
N GLY A 140 7.06 -32.36 -3.51
CA GLY A 140 8.13 -32.80 -2.61
C GLY A 140 7.75 -34.01 -1.75
N PRO A 141 8.72 -34.63 -1.04
CA PRO A 141 8.52 -35.81 -0.22
C PRO A 141 7.62 -35.59 1.00
N GLN A 142 7.30 -34.34 1.34
CA GLN A 142 6.40 -33.99 2.44
C GLN A 142 4.94 -33.78 2.00
N THR A 143 4.64 -33.85 0.70
CA THR A 143 3.29 -33.68 0.15
C THR A 143 2.67 -35.00 -0.33
N TRP A 144 1.37 -35.02 -0.63
CA TRP A 144 0.60 -36.24 -0.93
C TRP A 144 0.05 -36.26 -2.37
N GLU A 145 -0.16 -37.47 -2.91
CA GLU A 145 -0.68 -37.77 -4.24
C GLU A 145 -2.08 -37.14 -4.44
N GLY A 146 -2.18 -36.06 -5.24
CA GLY A 146 -3.42 -35.30 -5.48
C GLY A 146 -3.29 -33.77 -5.56
N SER A 147 -2.08 -33.20 -5.52
CA SER A 147 -1.82 -31.77 -5.80
C SER A 147 -1.97 -31.44 -7.30
N ALA A 148 -1.94 -30.16 -7.68
CA ALA A 148 -2.06 -29.72 -9.07
C ALA A 148 -0.84 -30.09 -9.96
N TYR A 149 0.15 -30.80 -9.40
CA TYR A 149 1.44 -31.11 -10.02
C TYR A 149 1.60 -32.62 -10.22
N ASP A 150 1.85 -33.05 -11.46
CA ASP A 150 1.61 -34.43 -11.92
C ASP A 150 2.92 -35.23 -12.23
N VAL A 151 4.10 -34.72 -11.85
CA VAL A 151 5.41 -35.19 -12.36
C VAL A 151 6.14 -36.20 -11.46
N GLY A 152 5.91 -36.23 -10.14
CA GLY A 152 6.55 -37.19 -9.23
C GLY A 152 7.11 -36.58 -7.94
N ASN A 153 7.57 -37.43 -7.02
CA ASN A 153 8.23 -37.06 -5.76
C ASN A 153 9.72 -36.77 -6.00
N SER A 154 10.23 -35.61 -5.59
CA SER A 154 11.64 -35.24 -5.79
C SER A 154 12.62 -36.20 -5.07
N SER A 155 13.72 -36.53 -5.75
CA SER A 155 14.78 -37.41 -5.23
C SER A 155 16.14 -36.73 -5.23
N TYR A 156 16.94 -36.99 -4.20
CA TYR A 156 18.32 -36.50 -4.11
C TYR A 156 19.15 -36.96 -5.31
N GLY A 157 19.78 -36.00 -5.98
CA GLY A 157 20.71 -36.27 -7.08
C GLY A 157 20.06 -36.64 -8.40
N ILE A 158 18.73 -36.64 -8.51
CA ILE A 158 17.98 -37.01 -9.71
C ILE A 158 17.19 -35.78 -10.21
N SER A 159 17.26 -35.47 -11.50
CA SER A 159 16.46 -34.43 -12.14
C SER A 159 15.13 -34.99 -12.66
N PHE A 160 14.16 -34.09 -12.84
CA PHE A 160 12.98 -34.37 -13.65
C PHE A 160 13.26 -33.94 -15.07
N GLY A 161 12.81 -34.74 -16.05
CA GLY A 161 12.93 -34.40 -17.45
C GLY A 161 11.80 -34.95 -18.30
N LEU A 162 11.59 -34.29 -19.43
CA LEU A 162 10.68 -34.71 -20.49
C LEU A 162 11.28 -35.88 -21.28
N ASP A 163 10.57 -37.01 -21.38
CA ASP A 163 10.99 -38.14 -22.19
C ASP A 163 10.68 -37.94 -23.69
N SER A 164 11.10 -38.90 -24.54
CA SER A 164 10.85 -38.86 -26.00
C SER A 164 9.37 -38.85 -26.40
N ASN A 165 8.45 -39.14 -25.47
CA ASN A 165 7.00 -39.12 -25.67
C ASN A 165 6.35 -37.83 -25.14
N GLY A 166 7.14 -36.89 -24.60
CA GLY A 166 6.64 -35.67 -24.00
C GLY A 166 6.10 -35.88 -22.57
N MET A 167 6.48 -36.96 -21.89
CA MET A 167 6.04 -37.26 -20.52
C MET A 167 7.15 -36.94 -19.53
N TRP A 168 6.83 -36.16 -18.51
CA TRP A 168 7.75 -35.85 -17.42
C TRP A 168 7.98 -37.06 -16.51
N SER A 169 9.24 -37.30 -16.13
CA SER A 169 9.63 -38.32 -15.16
C SER A 169 11.02 -38.06 -14.57
N GLU A 170 11.38 -38.77 -13.50
CA GLU A 170 12.75 -38.80 -13.00
C GLU A 170 13.72 -39.39 -14.05
N ILE A 171 14.81 -38.68 -14.35
CA ILE A 171 15.81 -39.14 -15.31
C ILE A 171 16.73 -40.18 -14.64
N SER A 172 16.48 -41.46 -14.95
CA SER A 172 17.22 -42.58 -14.36
C SER A 172 18.74 -42.60 -14.63
N SER A 173 19.20 -41.91 -15.68
CA SER A 173 20.62 -41.73 -16.01
C SER A 173 21.30 -40.60 -15.24
N GLY A 174 20.54 -39.82 -14.47
CA GLY A 174 20.99 -38.58 -13.84
C GLY A 174 20.87 -37.37 -14.77
N PRO A 175 21.21 -36.16 -14.27
CA PRO A 175 21.01 -34.92 -15.01
C PRO A 175 21.72 -34.83 -16.36
N THR A 176 21.09 -34.16 -17.32
CA THR A 176 21.55 -34.04 -18.71
C THR A 176 21.66 -32.61 -19.24
N PRO A 177 22.13 -31.62 -18.44
CA PRO A 177 22.08 -30.22 -18.86
C PRO A 177 22.86 -29.98 -20.15
N GLY A 178 22.20 -29.29 -21.09
CA GLY A 178 22.70 -28.94 -22.41
C GLY A 178 22.32 -29.92 -23.51
N GLY A 179 21.43 -30.88 -23.27
CA GLY A 179 21.12 -31.94 -24.24
C GLY A 179 19.86 -32.75 -23.92
N PRO A 180 19.50 -33.70 -24.82
CA PRO A 180 18.30 -34.49 -24.63
C PRO A 180 18.42 -35.48 -23.47
N ASN A 181 17.33 -35.63 -22.73
CA ASN A 181 17.23 -36.44 -21.50
C ASN A 181 17.45 -37.96 -21.70
N ASP A 182 17.47 -38.46 -22.95
CA ASP A 182 17.72 -39.85 -23.29
C ASP A 182 19.15 -40.14 -23.77
N GLU A 183 20.02 -39.13 -23.77
CA GLU A 183 21.44 -39.23 -24.14
C GLU A 183 22.37 -38.93 -22.95
N PRO A 184 23.66 -39.30 -23.01
CA PRO A 184 24.62 -38.94 -21.97
C PRO A 184 24.84 -37.41 -21.89
N TRP A 185 25.06 -36.91 -20.67
CA TRP A 185 25.42 -35.51 -20.44
C TRP A 185 26.58 -35.05 -21.34
N VAL A 186 26.37 -33.91 -22.01
CA VAL A 186 27.29 -33.33 -23.01
C VAL A 186 28.54 -32.67 -22.41
N GLY A 187 28.64 -32.64 -21.07
CA GLY A 187 29.71 -31.97 -20.34
C GLY A 187 29.43 -30.49 -20.13
N THR A 188 30.32 -29.78 -19.41
CA THR A 188 30.13 -28.37 -19.04
C THR A 188 30.15 -27.40 -20.23
N ASN A 189 30.62 -27.85 -21.41
CA ASN A 189 30.69 -27.04 -22.63
C ASN A 189 29.39 -27.11 -23.45
N HIS A 190 28.28 -26.70 -22.84
CA HIS A 190 26.98 -26.49 -23.47
C HIS A 190 26.55 -25.02 -23.34
N LEU A 191 25.46 -24.64 -24.02
CA LEU A 191 24.94 -23.29 -23.92
C LEU A 191 24.34 -23.07 -22.53
N GLN A 192 24.94 -22.16 -21.77
CA GLN A 192 24.44 -21.76 -20.46
C GLN A 192 23.85 -20.35 -20.58
N GLY A 193 22.63 -20.19 -20.11
CA GLY A 193 21.93 -18.91 -20.14
C GLY A 193 22.36 -18.03 -18.97
N SER A 194 22.48 -16.73 -19.21
CA SER A 194 22.56 -15.74 -18.14
C SER A 194 21.15 -15.29 -17.77
N CYS A 195 20.92 -15.11 -16.47
CA CYS A 195 19.73 -14.44 -15.97
C CYS A 195 20.16 -13.27 -15.11
N TYR A 196 19.40 -12.18 -15.17
CA TYR A 196 19.58 -11.01 -14.33
C TYR A 196 18.39 -10.98 -13.37
N GLY A 197 18.66 -11.04 -12.07
CA GLY A 197 17.62 -10.73 -11.08
C GLY A 197 17.15 -9.30 -11.30
N VAL A 198 15.85 -9.07 -11.17
CA VAL A 198 15.31 -7.70 -11.18
C VAL A 198 15.89 -6.99 -9.97
N ARG A 199 16.28 -5.73 -10.17
CA ARG A 199 16.80 -4.84 -9.13
C ARG A 199 16.07 -3.51 -9.22
N ASP A 200 14.75 -3.60 -9.18
CA ASP A 200 13.84 -2.46 -9.12
C ASP A 200 13.73 -1.89 -7.69
N ASP A 201 14.17 -2.66 -6.69
CA ASP A 201 14.37 -2.27 -5.30
C ASP A 201 15.63 -1.41 -5.06
N VAL A 202 16.40 -1.13 -6.11
CA VAL A 202 17.56 -0.23 -6.05
C VAL A 202 17.44 0.82 -7.14
N HIS A 203 17.41 2.09 -6.74
CA HIS A 203 17.35 3.19 -7.71
C HIS A 203 18.54 3.15 -8.67
N SER A 204 18.26 3.26 -9.98
CA SER A 204 19.26 3.41 -11.03
C SER A 204 18.99 4.65 -11.89
N GLY A 205 20.04 5.32 -12.34
CA GLY A 205 19.90 6.55 -13.14
C GLY A 205 20.03 7.81 -12.30
N SER A 206 19.41 8.91 -12.72
CA SER A 206 19.56 10.20 -12.04
C SER A 206 18.35 11.12 -12.19
N TYR A 207 18.10 11.91 -11.15
CA TYR A 207 17.12 13.01 -11.17
C TYR A 207 17.60 14.17 -10.30
N VAL A 208 17.02 15.35 -10.51
CA VAL A 208 17.24 16.54 -9.67
C VAL A 208 15.96 16.89 -8.92
N LEU A 209 15.99 16.95 -7.59
CA LEU A 209 14.91 17.55 -6.80
C LEU A 209 15.17 19.05 -6.61
N GLU A 210 14.15 19.89 -6.84
CA GLU A 210 14.21 21.32 -6.53
C GLU A 210 13.30 21.68 -5.36
N GLY A 211 13.78 22.54 -4.46
CA GLY A 211 13.02 23.00 -3.30
C GLY A 211 13.90 23.77 -2.31
N ARG A 212 13.34 24.15 -1.17
CA ARG A 212 14.14 24.65 -0.04
C ARG A 212 14.85 23.46 0.61
N ILE A 213 16.17 23.46 0.75
CA ILE A 213 16.91 22.33 1.31
C ILE A 213 17.34 22.65 2.74
N VAL A 214 17.03 21.75 3.67
CA VAL A 214 17.51 21.77 5.05
C VAL A 214 18.48 20.62 5.20
N THR A 215 19.78 20.91 5.14
CA THR A 215 20.81 19.85 5.07
C THR A 215 21.01 19.08 6.38
N MET A 216 20.57 19.67 7.50
CA MET A 216 20.81 19.19 8.87
C MET A 216 22.29 19.06 9.27
N GLU A 217 23.22 19.75 8.59
CA GLU A 217 24.61 19.88 9.08
C GLU A 217 24.71 20.85 10.28
N ALA A 218 23.86 21.88 10.31
CA ALA A 218 23.71 22.83 11.41
C ALA A 218 22.36 23.56 11.29
N GLU A 219 21.93 24.23 12.37
CA GLU A 219 20.65 24.96 12.44
C GLU A 219 20.45 25.98 11.30
N ASN A 220 21.52 26.60 10.78
CA ASN A 220 21.44 27.59 9.72
C ASN A 220 21.83 27.06 8.33
N SER A 221 22.06 25.76 8.18
CA SER A 221 22.46 25.13 6.91
C SER A 221 21.25 24.87 6.02
N VAL A 222 20.64 25.97 5.56
CA VAL A 222 19.44 26.02 4.73
C VAL A 222 19.75 26.70 3.39
N ILE A 223 19.31 26.09 2.29
CA ILE A 223 19.43 26.61 0.92
C ILE A 223 18.01 26.90 0.41
N ASP A 224 17.63 28.18 0.33
CA ASP A 224 16.24 28.57 0.05
C ASP A 224 15.78 28.21 -1.38
N GLN A 225 16.68 28.21 -2.35
CA GLN A 225 16.44 27.75 -3.72
C GLN A 225 17.44 26.65 -4.05
N GLY A 226 17.27 25.49 -3.44
CA GLY A 226 18.19 24.38 -3.53
C GLY A 226 17.85 23.38 -4.64
N ARG A 227 18.89 22.66 -5.06
CA ARG A 227 18.81 21.49 -5.94
C ARG A 227 19.65 20.34 -5.41
N ILE A 228 19.11 19.13 -5.48
CA ILE A 228 19.78 17.88 -5.10
C ILE A 228 19.85 17.00 -6.34
N LEU A 229 21.04 16.64 -6.79
CA LEU A 229 21.24 15.59 -7.81
C LEU A 229 21.36 14.26 -7.08
N VAL A 230 20.45 13.35 -7.37
CA VAL A 230 20.50 11.95 -6.95
C VAL A 230 20.97 11.12 -8.14
N THR A 231 21.94 10.23 -7.90
CA THR A 231 22.46 9.28 -8.88
C THR A 231 22.62 7.93 -8.22
N ASP A 232 22.02 6.89 -8.80
CA ASP A 232 22.14 5.50 -8.34
C ASP A 232 21.91 5.34 -6.81
N GLY A 233 20.89 6.02 -6.29
CA GLY A 233 20.48 5.96 -4.88
C GLY A 233 21.26 6.86 -3.93
N MET A 234 22.25 7.61 -4.44
CA MET A 234 23.14 8.45 -3.65
C MET A 234 22.98 9.93 -4.00
N ILE A 235 23.20 10.79 -3.01
CA ILE A 235 23.32 12.23 -3.23
C ILE A 235 24.66 12.50 -3.91
N GLU A 236 24.65 12.88 -5.18
CA GLU A 236 25.87 13.19 -5.94
C GLU A 236 26.27 14.67 -5.77
N ALA A 237 25.30 15.58 -5.74
CA ALA A 237 25.56 17.01 -5.57
C ALA A 237 24.39 17.77 -4.93
N VAL A 238 24.71 18.82 -4.17
CA VAL A 238 23.75 19.76 -3.58
C VAL A 238 24.21 21.17 -3.91
N TRP A 239 23.34 22.01 -4.48
CA TRP A 239 23.71 23.40 -4.81
C TRP A 239 22.53 24.36 -4.76
N ASP A 240 22.86 25.65 -4.62
CA ASP A 240 21.90 26.75 -4.76
C ASP A 240 21.64 27.02 -6.24
N ALA A 241 20.38 27.18 -6.65
CA ALA A 241 19.95 27.41 -8.02
C ALA A 241 20.53 28.69 -8.65
N THR A 242 20.99 29.65 -7.84
CA THR A 242 21.72 30.85 -8.32
C THR A 242 23.18 30.55 -8.67
N SER A 243 23.71 29.41 -8.24
CA SER A 243 25.03 28.91 -8.60
C SER A 243 24.98 28.09 -9.90
N PRO A 244 26.07 28.05 -10.70
CA PRO A 244 26.14 27.20 -11.88
C PRO A 244 25.90 25.74 -11.50
N ALA A 245 25.01 25.06 -12.23
CA ALA A 245 24.76 23.64 -12.05
C ALA A 245 26.05 22.82 -12.30
N PRO A 246 26.28 21.74 -11.52
CA PRO A 246 27.39 20.84 -11.77
C PRO A 246 27.24 20.18 -13.15
N SER A 247 28.35 19.85 -13.80
CA SER A 247 28.32 19.20 -15.13
C SER A 247 27.60 17.85 -15.10
N ALA A 248 27.60 17.16 -13.96
CA ALA A 248 26.87 15.90 -13.77
C ALA A 248 25.35 16.06 -13.87
N ALA A 249 24.81 17.27 -13.64
CA ALA A 249 23.38 17.55 -13.76
C ALA A 249 22.97 17.99 -15.19
N GLU A 250 23.89 18.01 -16.16
CA GLU A 250 23.56 18.42 -17.53
C GLU A 250 22.66 17.37 -18.21
N GLY A 251 21.44 17.78 -18.58
CA GLY A 251 20.46 16.91 -19.23
C GLY A 251 19.71 15.97 -18.27
N VAL A 252 19.93 16.08 -16.97
CA VAL A 252 19.18 15.33 -15.96
C VAL A 252 17.82 15.97 -15.74
N THR A 253 16.77 15.14 -15.66
CA THR A 253 15.40 15.57 -15.39
C THR A 253 15.31 16.26 -14.02
N SER A 254 14.56 17.35 -13.97
CA SER A 254 14.35 18.12 -12.74
C SER A 254 12.90 18.03 -12.30
N ILE A 255 12.69 17.76 -11.01
CA ILE A 255 11.39 17.60 -10.37
C ILE A 255 11.19 18.77 -9.39
N PRO A 256 10.41 19.80 -9.77
CA PRO A 256 10.18 20.98 -8.95
C PRO A 256 9.16 20.68 -7.83
N THR A 257 9.66 20.33 -6.65
CA THR A 257 8.79 19.88 -5.55
C THR A 257 8.03 21.01 -4.86
N SER A 258 8.34 22.28 -5.12
CA SER A 258 7.74 23.46 -4.45
C SER A 258 7.67 23.39 -2.90
N GLY A 259 8.43 22.49 -2.29
CA GLY A 259 8.39 22.19 -0.86
C GLY A 259 9.74 22.42 -0.18
N THR A 260 9.82 22.03 1.09
CA THR A 260 11.07 21.98 1.84
C THR A 260 11.53 20.53 1.98
N ILE A 261 12.77 20.28 1.59
CA ILE A 261 13.43 18.97 1.56
C ILE A 261 14.32 18.82 2.80
N TYR A 262 14.12 17.73 3.53
CA TYR A 262 14.87 17.33 4.72
C TYR A 262 15.50 15.94 4.48
N PRO A 263 16.54 15.55 5.24
CA PRO A 263 16.89 14.14 5.34
C PRO A 263 15.67 13.36 5.84
N GLY A 264 15.53 12.11 5.42
CA GLY A 264 14.47 11.24 5.86
C GLY A 264 14.40 11.14 7.38
N PHE A 265 13.18 11.08 7.94
CA PHE A 265 13.01 10.92 9.37
C PHE A 265 13.31 9.48 9.79
N ILE A 266 13.70 9.31 11.04
CA ILE A 266 14.15 8.02 11.57
C ILE A 266 13.38 7.73 12.84
N ASP A 267 12.79 6.55 12.89
CA ASP A 267 12.07 6.04 14.05
C ASP A 267 13.05 5.21 14.89
N PRO A 268 13.57 5.75 16.01
CA PRO A 268 14.54 5.06 16.85
C PRO A 268 13.89 3.97 17.70
N HIS A 269 12.56 3.89 17.78
CA HIS A 269 11.90 2.86 18.57
C HIS A 269 10.46 2.59 18.16
N ASN A 270 10.23 1.38 17.65
CA ASN A 270 8.91 0.84 17.35
C ASN A 270 8.76 -0.64 17.78
N HIS A 271 7.58 -1.20 17.56
CA HIS A 271 7.30 -2.63 17.45
C HIS A 271 6.42 -2.83 16.21
N ALA A 272 7.02 -2.67 15.03
CA ALA A 272 6.34 -2.47 13.74
C ALA A 272 5.23 -3.49 13.49
N LYS A 273 5.48 -4.76 13.80
CA LYS A 273 4.49 -5.85 13.65
C LYS A 273 3.17 -5.67 14.41
N TYR A 274 3.06 -4.72 15.34
CA TYR A 274 1.83 -4.39 16.05
C TYR A 274 1.13 -3.13 15.50
N ASN A 275 1.69 -2.45 14.50
CA ASN A 275 1.19 -1.17 13.98
C ASN A 275 -0.08 -1.27 13.12
N LEU A 276 -0.59 -2.49 12.90
CA LEU A 276 -1.94 -2.74 12.41
C LEU A 276 -3.01 -2.69 13.53
N ILE A 277 -2.61 -2.54 14.78
CA ILE A 277 -3.52 -2.42 15.93
C ILE A 277 -3.63 -0.94 16.32
N PRO A 278 -4.84 -0.37 16.37
CA PRO A 278 -5.05 1.02 16.75
C PRO A 278 -4.79 1.26 18.23
N LEU A 279 -4.70 2.54 18.62
CA LEU A 279 -4.59 2.96 20.02
C LEU A 279 -5.58 2.21 20.94
N TRP A 280 -5.05 1.74 22.06
CA TRP A 280 -5.79 0.96 23.03
C TRP A 280 -6.61 1.85 23.96
N ASP A 281 -7.94 1.77 23.82
CA ASP A 281 -8.89 2.35 24.77
C ASP A 281 -9.03 1.43 25.98
N HIS A 282 -8.04 1.45 26.88
CA HIS A 282 -8.00 0.54 28.04
C HIS A 282 -9.01 0.88 29.14
N GLY A 283 -9.47 2.13 29.22
CA GLY A 283 -10.48 2.58 30.18
C GLY A 283 -10.08 2.42 31.66
N THR A 284 -8.79 2.26 31.95
CA THR A 284 -8.23 2.18 33.31
C THR A 284 -7.60 3.51 33.71
N ASP A 285 -7.26 3.65 35.00
CA ASP A 285 -6.48 4.80 35.51
C ASP A 285 -4.96 4.62 35.30
N GLY A 286 -4.56 3.81 34.32
CA GLY A 286 -3.17 3.49 34.03
C GLY A 286 -2.57 2.41 34.91
N TRP A 287 -1.26 2.31 34.83
CA TRP A 287 -0.42 1.36 35.55
C TRP A 287 0.85 2.04 36.06
N ASP A 288 1.55 1.40 36.99
CA ASP A 288 2.84 1.91 37.46
C ASP A 288 4.00 1.46 36.58
N ASN A 289 3.88 0.32 35.88
CA ASN A 289 4.95 -0.27 35.08
C ASN A 289 4.43 -1.28 34.04
N ARG A 290 5.33 -1.71 33.14
CA ARG A 290 4.99 -2.63 32.05
C ARG A 290 4.43 -3.98 32.47
N TYR A 291 4.91 -4.53 33.58
CA TYR A 291 4.48 -5.84 34.05
C TYR A 291 3.01 -5.86 34.44
N GLN A 292 2.48 -4.73 34.93
CA GLN A 292 1.08 -4.65 35.33
C GLN A 292 0.14 -4.69 34.13
N TRP A 293 0.35 -3.88 33.09
CA TRP A 293 -0.52 -3.91 31.91
C TRP A 293 -0.34 -5.17 31.07
N GLN A 294 0.87 -5.73 30.99
CA GLN A 294 1.10 -7.03 30.33
C GLN A 294 0.32 -8.17 31.01
N SER A 295 0.13 -8.07 32.33
CA SER A 295 -0.65 -9.05 33.11
C SER A 295 -2.16 -8.78 33.12
N TYR A 296 -2.59 -7.61 32.65
CA TYR A 296 -4.01 -7.25 32.62
C TYR A 296 -4.75 -8.07 31.58
N SER A 297 -5.89 -8.66 31.95
CA SER A 297 -6.64 -9.55 31.07
C SER A 297 -7.12 -8.87 29.78
N GLY A 298 -7.36 -7.56 29.80
CA GLY A 298 -7.77 -6.82 28.60
C GLY A 298 -6.66 -6.62 27.57
N TYR A 299 -5.39 -6.86 27.93
CA TYR A 299 -4.25 -6.69 27.02
C TYR A 299 -4.26 -7.72 25.88
N SER A 300 -4.67 -8.97 26.13
CA SER A 300 -4.81 -9.96 25.06
C SER A 300 -5.91 -9.58 24.07
N ASP A 301 -7.02 -9.05 24.59
CA ASP A 301 -8.18 -8.67 23.76
C ASP A 301 -7.86 -7.46 22.89
N ALA A 302 -7.09 -6.50 23.42
CA ALA A 302 -6.65 -5.31 22.70
C ALA A 302 -5.79 -5.63 21.47
N LYS A 303 -5.08 -6.76 21.49
CA LYS A 303 -4.23 -7.22 20.39
C LYS A 303 -4.92 -8.19 19.44
N ASP A 304 -6.13 -8.66 19.77
CA ASP A 304 -6.83 -9.65 18.96
C ASP A 304 -7.59 -8.98 17.81
N ILE A 305 -6.84 -8.64 16.77
CA ILE A 305 -7.35 -8.16 15.48
C ILE A 305 -7.53 -9.30 14.46
N GLY A 306 -7.33 -10.56 14.84
CA GLY A 306 -7.53 -11.73 13.97
C GLY A 306 -6.45 -12.00 12.92
N CYS A 307 -5.61 -11.02 12.61
CA CYS A 307 -4.53 -11.13 11.62
C CYS A 307 -3.24 -11.68 12.22
N SER A 308 -2.44 -12.36 11.39
CA SER A 308 -1.09 -12.77 11.76
C SER A 308 -0.19 -11.54 11.80
N LEU A 309 0.50 -11.33 12.93
CA LEU A 309 1.47 -10.25 13.08
C LEU A 309 2.83 -10.58 12.43
N TYR A 310 2.98 -11.77 11.85
CA TYR A 310 4.22 -12.22 11.20
C TYR A 310 4.05 -12.38 9.68
N ASP A 311 2.89 -11.99 9.16
CA ASP A 311 2.63 -11.95 7.73
C ASP A 311 3.35 -10.76 7.09
N SER A 312 3.87 -10.92 5.87
CA SER A 312 4.52 -9.84 5.13
C SER A 312 3.57 -8.65 4.92
N SER A 313 2.28 -8.90 4.69
CA SER A 313 1.25 -7.86 4.58
C SER A 313 1.16 -6.97 5.83
N ALA A 314 1.31 -7.58 7.02
CA ALA A 314 1.27 -6.84 8.29
C ALA A 314 2.50 -5.95 8.48
N MET A 315 3.68 -6.44 8.08
CA MET A 315 4.92 -5.67 8.13
C MET A 315 4.95 -4.55 7.09
N ARG A 316 4.56 -4.83 5.84
CA ARG A 316 4.50 -3.82 4.77
C ARG A 316 3.49 -2.72 5.09
N PHE A 317 2.35 -3.05 5.71
CA PHE A 317 1.42 -2.02 6.23
C PHE A 317 2.08 -1.16 7.32
N ALA A 318 2.84 -1.77 8.23
CA ALA A 318 3.52 -1.06 9.30
C ALA A 318 4.62 -0.11 8.78
N GLU A 319 5.39 -0.54 7.79
CA GLU A 319 6.37 0.30 7.12
C GLU A 319 5.70 1.42 6.33
N LEU A 320 4.63 1.10 5.57
CA LEU A 320 3.82 2.10 4.86
C LEU A 320 3.27 3.18 5.80
N ARG A 321 2.82 2.81 7.00
CA ARG A 321 2.39 3.76 8.03
C ARG A 321 3.53 4.67 8.51
N ALA A 322 4.76 4.15 8.57
CA ALA A 322 5.94 4.94 8.90
C ALA A 322 6.32 5.90 7.76
N ILE A 323 6.45 5.44 6.51
CA ILE A 323 6.77 6.30 5.35
C ILE A 323 5.69 7.35 5.09
N ALA A 324 4.40 7.05 5.32
CA ALA A 324 3.35 8.07 5.25
C ALA A 324 3.57 9.26 6.21
N GLY A 325 4.36 9.06 7.27
CA GLY A 325 4.79 10.09 8.20
C GLY A 325 6.22 10.61 7.96
N GLY A 326 6.85 10.31 6.82
CA GLY A 326 8.18 10.76 6.44
C GLY A 326 9.35 9.91 6.98
N ASN A 327 9.06 8.78 7.64
CA ASN A 327 10.11 7.90 8.15
C ASN A 327 10.73 7.07 7.03
N THR A 328 12.03 7.21 6.83
CA THR A 328 12.82 6.42 5.86
C THR A 328 13.55 5.24 6.51
N ALA A 329 13.55 5.20 7.85
CA ALA A 329 14.12 4.12 8.64
C ALA A 329 13.33 3.94 9.95
N LEU A 330 13.27 2.70 10.44
CA LEU A 330 12.64 2.35 11.71
C LEU A 330 13.36 1.22 12.46
N GLN A 331 13.31 1.27 13.80
CA GLN A 331 13.69 0.20 14.71
C GLN A 331 12.44 -0.55 15.16
N GLY A 332 12.50 -1.88 15.32
CA GLY A 332 11.44 -2.67 15.94
C GLY A 332 10.70 -3.63 15.03
N SER A 333 11.31 -4.03 13.94
CA SER A 333 10.72 -4.89 12.93
C SER A 333 10.70 -6.36 13.33
N ALA A 334 9.94 -7.16 12.56
CA ALA A 334 9.91 -8.61 12.74
C ALA A 334 11.27 -9.24 12.35
N ASN A 335 11.59 -10.36 12.99
CA ASN A 335 12.82 -11.14 12.75
C ASN A 335 12.55 -12.43 11.95
N SER A 336 11.43 -12.47 11.23
CA SER A 336 10.95 -13.59 10.43
C SER A 336 10.29 -13.05 9.17
N ASN A 337 10.39 -13.79 8.06
CA ASN A 337 9.84 -13.41 6.75
C ASN A 337 10.38 -12.04 6.26
N THR A 338 11.62 -11.73 6.63
CA THR A 338 12.27 -10.41 6.39
C THR A 338 12.58 -10.14 4.93
N ASP A 339 12.68 -11.18 4.12
CA ASP A 339 13.08 -11.10 2.71
C ASP A 339 12.16 -10.21 1.85
N THR A 340 10.94 -9.90 2.34
CA THR A 340 9.94 -9.04 1.68
C THR A 340 10.01 -7.55 2.06
N PHE A 341 10.71 -7.21 3.14
CA PHE A 341 10.64 -5.87 3.75
C PHE A 341 11.96 -5.36 4.35
N ASP A 342 13.04 -6.13 4.32
CA ASP A 342 14.29 -5.77 4.99
C ASP A 342 14.99 -4.52 4.43
N SER A 343 14.68 -4.10 3.20
CA SER A 343 15.47 -3.12 2.47
C SER A 343 14.69 -2.14 1.59
N ILE A 344 13.36 -2.18 1.59
CA ILE A 344 12.57 -1.64 0.46
C ILE A 344 11.72 -0.43 0.83
N LEU A 345 10.77 -0.58 1.76
CA LEU A 345 9.84 0.51 2.06
C LEU A 345 10.46 1.48 3.06
N ALA A 346 11.08 0.96 4.10
CA ALA A 346 11.86 1.73 5.05
C ALA A 346 13.06 0.90 5.51
N ARG A 347 14.19 1.54 5.77
CA ARG A 347 15.37 0.84 6.30
C ARG A 347 15.09 0.30 7.69
N ASN A 348 15.30 -0.99 7.86
CA ASN A 348 15.11 -1.64 9.12
C ASN A 348 16.41 -1.60 9.95
N ILE A 349 16.43 -0.79 11.00
CA ILE A 349 17.65 -0.39 11.72
C ILE A 349 18.43 -1.59 12.29
N GLU A 350 17.75 -2.65 12.71
CA GLU A 350 18.42 -3.84 13.28
C GLU A 350 18.71 -4.95 12.26
N LEU A 351 18.47 -4.71 10.97
CA LEU A 351 18.85 -5.60 9.89
C LEU A 351 20.06 -5.05 9.12
N TYR A 352 20.50 -5.81 8.12
CA TYR A 352 21.68 -5.50 7.32
C TYR A 352 21.49 -4.20 6.52
N ASN A 353 22.27 -3.17 6.86
CA ASN A 353 22.29 -1.88 6.17
C ASN A 353 23.73 -1.42 6.00
N PHE A 354 24.03 -0.74 4.87
CA PHE A 354 25.34 -0.12 4.63
C PHE A 354 26.54 -1.06 4.84
N ASP A 355 26.37 -2.30 4.38
CA ASP A 355 27.32 -3.39 4.52
C ASP A 355 27.65 -3.83 5.95
N LYS A 356 26.72 -3.60 6.88
CA LYS A 356 26.87 -3.90 8.31
C LYS A 356 25.58 -4.44 8.92
N ASP A 357 25.77 -5.29 9.92
CA ASP A 357 24.74 -5.73 10.86
C ASP A 357 25.40 -5.77 12.25
N SER A 358 25.28 -4.66 12.98
CA SER A 358 26.03 -4.40 14.22
C SER A 358 25.17 -3.71 15.28
N ILE A 359 23.86 -3.82 15.10
CA ILE A 359 22.84 -3.26 15.98
C ILE A 359 22.12 -4.43 16.67
N HIS A 360 21.88 -4.30 17.97
CA HIS A 360 21.24 -5.33 18.76
C HIS A 360 20.03 -4.78 19.52
N THR A 361 19.03 -5.62 19.75
CA THR A 361 17.79 -5.24 20.42
C THR A 361 17.44 -6.24 21.53
N LYS A 362 17.04 -5.74 22.71
CA LYS A 362 16.46 -6.53 23.81
C LYS A 362 15.17 -5.88 24.31
N VAL A 363 14.06 -6.58 24.10
CA VAL A 363 12.73 -6.12 24.54
C VAL A 363 12.34 -6.69 25.91
N THR A 364 12.78 -7.91 26.23
CA THR A 364 12.42 -8.56 27.49
C THR A 364 13.19 -7.98 28.68
N GLU A 365 12.61 -8.17 29.88
CA GLU A 365 13.24 -7.82 31.17
C GLU A 365 14.71 -8.24 31.21
N LEU A 366 15.55 -7.37 31.76
CA LEU A 366 16.97 -7.63 31.95
C LEU A 366 17.18 -8.43 33.23
N GLU A 367 17.39 -9.73 33.09
CA GLU A 367 17.58 -10.62 34.23
C GLU A 367 18.95 -10.43 34.89
N SER A 368 19.03 -10.64 36.21
CA SER A 368 20.26 -10.44 36.98
C SER A 368 21.45 -11.29 36.52
N ASP A 369 21.20 -12.44 35.89
CA ASP A 369 22.22 -13.34 35.35
C ASP A 369 22.50 -13.14 33.86
N TYR A 370 21.91 -12.11 33.22
CA TYR A 370 22.15 -11.79 31.82
C TYR A 370 23.60 -11.34 31.59
N ILE A 371 24.31 -12.07 30.73
CA ILE A 371 25.76 -11.88 30.54
C ILE A 371 26.07 -10.81 29.48
N GLY A 372 25.30 -10.73 28.39
CA GLY A 372 25.50 -9.75 27.31
C GLY A 372 26.89 -9.78 26.65
N ASN A 373 27.45 -10.97 26.39
CA ASN A 373 28.80 -11.10 25.82
C ASN A 373 28.95 -10.47 24.42
N HIS A 374 27.90 -10.48 23.60
CA HIS A 374 27.93 -9.86 22.26
C HIS A 374 28.06 -8.33 22.39
N ILE A 375 27.34 -7.70 23.32
CA ILE A 375 27.48 -6.27 23.65
C ILE A 375 28.88 -5.95 24.14
N LYS A 376 29.37 -6.69 25.13
CA LYS A 376 30.72 -6.48 25.69
C LYS A 376 31.81 -6.69 24.65
N THR A 377 31.68 -7.70 23.81
CA THR A 377 32.68 -7.97 22.77
C THR A 377 32.63 -6.87 21.72
N GLY A 378 31.44 -6.53 21.21
CA GLY A 378 31.24 -5.50 20.19
C GLY A 378 31.74 -4.12 20.63
N ASN A 379 31.40 -3.69 21.86
CA ASN A 379 31.92 -2.45 22.45
C ASN A 379 33.46 -2.48 22.53
N ASN A 380 34.05 -3.57 23.04
CA ASN A 380 35.52 -3.67 23.15
C ASN A 380 36.22 -3.73 21.78
N SER A 381 35.58 -4.27 20.73
CA SER A 381 36.13 -4.32 19.38
C SER A 381 35.82 -3.09 18.52
N GLY A 382 34.91 -2.21 18.97
CA GLY A 382 34.39 -1.10 18.16
C GLY A 382 33.52 -1.56 16.99
N THR A 383 32.86 -2.71 17.14
CA THR A 383 31.96 -3.30 16.13
C THR A 383 30.51 -3.32 16.61
N LEU A 384 30.20 -2.69 17.74
CA LEU A 384 28.83 -2.43 18.17
C LEU A 384 28.49 -1.02 17.68
N ASP A 385 27.43 -0.89 16.90
CA ASP A 385 26.95 0.41 16.43
C ASP A 385 25.85 0.94 17.36
N ALA A 386 24.92 0.07 17.81
CA ALA A 386 23.93 0.40 18.82
C ALA A 386 23.40 -0.83 19.57
N TRP A 387 22.91 -0.62 20.79
CA TRP A 387 22.15 -1.61 21.55
C TRP A 387 20.88 -1.01 22.16
N PHE A 388 19.73 -1.34 21.57
CA PHE A 388 18.41 -0.93 22.03
C PHE A 388 17.92 -1.86 23.14
N ILE A 389 17.50 -1.28 24.28
CA ILE A 389 16.96 -2.03 25.40
C ILE A 389 15.76 -1.34 26.04
N HIS A 390 14.66 -2.08 26.22
CA HIS A 390 13.54 -1.62 27.05
C HIS A 390 13.93 -1.70 28.52
N LEU A 391 14.09 -0.55 29.15
CA LEU A 391 14.57 -0.46 30.51
C LEU A 391 13.86 0.66 31.26
N ALA A 392 13.50 0.40 32.51
CA ALA A 392 12.87 1.39 33.37
C ALA A 392 11.55 1.96 32.79
N GLU A 393 10.80 1.10 32.10
CA GLU A 393 9.48 1.42 31.56
C GLU A 393 8.42 1.38 32.68
N GLY A 394 8.03 2.56 33.15
CA GLY A 394 7.14 2.76 34.28
C GLY A 394 7.52 3.98 35.10
N ILE A 395 6.87 4.19 36.23
CA ILE A 395 7.03 5.34 37.12
C ILE A 395 7.40 4.93 38.55
N ASP A 396 7.73 3.65 38.76
CA ASP A 396 8.00 3.08 40.08
C ASP A 396 9.44 2.63 40.28
N GLU A 397 9.75 2.32 41.54
CA GLU A 397 11.07 1.84 41.96
C GLU A 397 11.42 0.48 41.32
N SER A 398 10.42 -0.35 41.01
CA SER A 398 10.64 -1.65 40.36
C SER A 398 11.26 -1.44 38.99
N SER A 399 10.66 -0.59 38.16
CA SER A 399 11.19 -0.21 36.85
C SER A 399 12.55 0.47 36.97
N ARG A 400 12.73 1.43 37.89
CA ARG A 400 14.03 2.11 38.09
C ARG A 400 15.15 1.09 38.40
N SER A 401 14.87 0.07 39.22
CA SER A 401 15.86 -0.93 39.64
C SER A 401 16.41 -1.82 38.54
N GLU A 402 15.78 -1.86 37.37
CA GLU A 402 16.34 -2.54 36.19
C GLU A 402 17.68 -1.92 35.76
N PHE A 403 17.87 -0.62 35.96
CA PHE A 403 19.14 0.06 35.69
C PHE A 403 20.29 -0.45 36.57
N ASP A 404 20.00 -0.83 37.82
CA ASP A 404 21.01 -1.41 38.71
C ASP A 404 21.55 -2.73 38.15
N VAL A 405 20.69 -3.53 37.50
CA VAL A 405 21.07 -4.80 36.87
C VAL A 405 21.99 -4.54 35.67
N LEU A 406 21.64 -3.56 34.84
CA LEU A 406 22.47 -3.13 33.70
C LEU A 406 23.90 -2.78 34.15
N VAL A 407 24.02 -1.95 35.19
CA VAL A 407 25.31 -1.52 35.75
C VAL A 407 26.06 -2.69 36.38
N GLN A 408 25.41 -3.51 37.20
CA GLN A 408 26.03 -4.68 37.86
C GLN A 408 26.59 -5.68 36.85
N ASN A 409 25.94 -5.82 35.69
CA ASN A 409 26.37 -6.71 34.63
C ASN A 409 27.44 -6.10 33.70
N ASN A 410 27.92 -4.87 33.96
CA ASN A 410 28.86 -4.14 33.10
C ASN A 410 28.34 -4.01 31.66
N LEU A 411 27.09 -3.57 31.53
CA LEU A 411 26.41 -3.40 30.24
C LEU A 411 26.06 -1.94 29.93
N LEU A 412 26.35 -1.01 30.85
CA LEU A 412 26.27 0.42 30.56
C LEU A 412 27.46 0.83 29.68
N VAL A 413 27.23 0.82 28.37
CA VAL A 413 28.19 1.14 27.29
C VAL A 413 27.75 2.39 26.53
N GLY A 414 28.63 2.99 25.73
CA GLY A 414 28.31 4.23 25.02
C GLY A 414 27.29 4.06 23.89
N GLU A 415 27.24 2.89 23.28
CA GLU A 415 26.33 2.54 22.19
C GLU A 415 24.94 2.13 22.69
N ILE A 416 24.65 2.30 23.99
CA ILE A 416 23.35 1.93 24.56
C ILE A 416 22.28 2.96 24.20
N VAL A 417 21.11 2.44 23.82
CA VAL A 417 19.87 3.19 23.69
C VAL A 417 18.86 2.63 24.67
N ILE A 418 18.56 3.40 25.71
CA ILE A 418 17.49 3.06 26.66
C ILE A 418 16.15 3.50 26.08
N VAL A 419 15.29 2.52 25.82
CA VAL A 419 13.92 2.75 25.38
C VAL A 419 13.05 3.09 26.59
N HIS A 420 12.26 4.15 26.47
CA HIS A 420 11.49 4.82 27.53
C HIS A 420 12.35 5.50 28.60
N GLY A 421 12.98 4.73 29.50
CA GLY A 421 13.72 5.28 30.63
C GLY A 421 12.86 6.08 31.63
N THR A 422 11.55 5.84 31.66
CA THR A 422 10.57 6.69 32.37
C THR A 422 10.79 6.76 33.88
N ALA A 423 11.23 5.66 34.51
CA ALA A 423 11.48 5.63 35.96
C ALA A 423 12.89 6.12 36.36
N LEU A 424 13.75 6.47 35.40
CA LEU A 424 15.12 6.89 35.69
C LEU A 424 15.14 8.26 36.40
N THR A 425 16.10 8.43 37.29
CA THR A 425 16.31 9.69 38.01
C THR A 425 17.59 10.37 37.54
N GLN A 426 17.88 11.55 38.10
CA GLN A 426 19.15 12.24 37.85
C GLN A 426 20.39 11.35 38.04
N THR A 427 20.36 10.41 38.99
CA THR A 427 21.53 9.54 39.24
C THR A 427 21.77 8.61 38.06
N GLU A 428 20.72 7.98 37.53
CA GLU A 428 20.82 7.10 36.38
C GLU A 428 21.10 7.88 35.09
N PHE A 429 20.47 9.06 34.89
CA PHE A 429 20.78 9.91 33.74
C PHE A 429 22.21 10.43 33.75
N ASN A 430 22.76 10.79 34.91
CA ASN A 430 24.16 11.17 35.02
C ASN A 430 25.10 10.03 34.58
N ALA A 431 24.82 8.80 35.03
CA ALA A 431 25.61 7.64 34.63
C ALA A 431 25.47 7.32 33.13
N LEU A 432 24.27 7.49 32.56
CA LEU A 432 24.01 7.31 31.14
C LEU A 432 24.73 8.37 30.28
N GLY A 433 24.66 9.64 30.68
CA GLY A 433 25.35 10.75 30.03
C GLY A 433 26.87 10.61 30.09
N ASP A 434 27.42 10.13 31.22
CA ASP A 434 28.87 9.91 31.41
C ASP A 434 29.45 8.90 30.40
N VAL A 435 28.66 7.92 29.93
CA VAL A 435 29.09 6.97 28.89
C VAL A 435 28.74 7.42 27.47
N GLY A 436 27.98 8.51 27.31
CA GLY A 436 27.47 8.99 26.02
C GLY A 436 26.25 8.21 25.51
N GLY A 437 25.52 7.55 26.40
CA GLY A 437 24.34 6.77 26.02
C GLY A 437 23.15 7.63 25.62
N SER A 438 22.16 6.99 24.99
CA SER A 438 20.98 7.65 24.44
C SER A 438 19.68 7.16 25.06
N ILE A 439 18.61 7.94 24.90
CA ILE A 439 17.23 7.55 25.18
C ILE A 439 16.38 7.64 23.92
N ALA A 440 15.58 6.60 23.67
CA ALA A 440 14.44 6.67 22.77
C ALA A 440 13.17 6.98 23.60
N TRP A 441 12.74 8.24 23.55
CA TRP A 441 11.61 8.79 24.30
C TRP A 441 10.32 8.62 23.51
N SER A 442 9.30 8.02 24.16
CA SER A 442 7.99 7.74 23.56
C SER A 442 6.88 8.38 24.39
N PRO A 443 6.74 9.72 24.34
CA PRO A 443 5.83 10.44 25.22
C PRO A 443 4.37 10.04 25.09
N THR A 444 3.87 9.70 23.89
CA THR A 444 2.47 9.31 23.71
C THR A 444 2.18 7.99 24.42
N SER A 445 3.05 6.98 24.23
CA SER A 445 2.97 5.69 24.92
C SER A 445 3.05 5.85 26.43
N ASN A 446 4.03 6.63 26.92
CA ASN A 446 4.21 6.83 28.35
C ASN A 446 3.01 7.54 29.00
N LEU A 447 2.52 8.62 28.39
CA LEU A 447 1.36 9.35 28.90
C LEU A 447 0.10 8.48 28.88
N LEU A 448 -0.12 7.70 27.81
CA LEU A 448 -1.28 6.83 27.73
C LEU A 448 -1.24 5.71 28.78
N LEU A 449 -0.10 5.08 29.01
CA LEU A 449 0.00 3.92 29.91
C LEU A 449 0.21 4.30 31.39
N TYR A 450 0.99 5.36 31.65
CA TYR A 450 1.49 5.69 32.99
C TYR A 450 1.02 7.07 33.50
N GLY A 451 0.48 7.92 32.62
CA GLY A 451 0.03 9.28 32.94
C GLY A 451 1.14 10.30 33.18
N GLU A 452 2.39 9.88 33.13
CA GLU A 452 3.59 10.70 33.15
C GLU A 452 4.57 10.17 32.10
N THR A 453 5.60 10.96 31.79
CA THR A 453 6.65 10.57 30.83
C THR A 453 8.03 10.86 31.39
N THR A 454 9.06 10.36 30.71
CA THR A 454 10.47 10.46 31.09
C THR A 454 10.86 11.90 31.42
N ASP A 455 11.64 12.10 32.49
CA ASP A 455 12.18 13.41 32.87
C ASP A 455 13.31 13.82 31.91
N ILE A 456 12.90 14.14 30.68
CA ILE A 456 13.79 14.44 29.55
C ILE A 456 14.56 15.74 29.77
N LYS A 457 14.06 16.61 30.66
CA LYS A 457 14.77 17.80 31.10
C LYS A 457 16.03 17.43 31.87
N THR A 458 15.90 16.58 32.88
CA THR A 458 17.06 16.11 33.64
C THR A 458 17.98 15.29 32.73
N ALA A 459 17.46 14.43 31.86
CA ALA A 459 18.27 13.69 30.90
C ALA A 459 19.12 14.63 30.02
N LYS A 460 18.52 15.70 29.48
CA LYS A 460 19.22 16.72 28.68
C LYS A 460 20.29 17.46 29.50
N GLU A 461 19.97 17.85 30.73
CA GLU A 461 20.90 18.54 31.63
C GLU A 461 22.12 17.66 31.99
N GLU A 462 21.93 16.34 32.06
CA GLU A 462 22.99 15.35 32.32
C GLU A 462 23.74 14.90 31.05
N GLY A 463 23.40 15.44 29.87
CA GLY A 463 24.11 15.20 28.62
C GLY A 463 23.73 13.89 27.90
N VAL A 464 22.58 13.30 28.23
CA VAL A 464 22.02 12.15 27.50
C VAL A 464 21.58 12.58 26.10
N ASN A 465 21.91 11.80 25.07
CA ASN A 465 21.37 12.02 23.73
C ASN A 465 19.89 11.61 23.68
N ILE A 466 19.04 12.45 23.10
CA ILE A 466 17.59 12.28 23.13
C ILE A 466 17.07 12.06 21.71
N MET A 467 16.34 10.97 21.53
CA MET A 467 15.68 10.57 20.30
C MET A 467 14.18 10.35 20.58
N ILE A 468 13.32 10.51 19.59
CA ILE A 468 11.86 10.35 19.75
C ILE A 468 11.34 9.23 18.84
N GLY A 469 10.69 8.23 19.44
CA GLY A 469 10.13 7.08 18.73
C GLY A 469 8.70 6.78 19.21
N PRO A 470 7.77 6.37 18.32
CA PRO A 470 6.38 6.16 18.68
C PRO A 470 6.11 4.93 19.58
N ASP A 471 7.03 3.99 19.68
CA ASP A 471 6.87 2.71 20.40
C ASP A 471 5.96 1.70 19.67
N TRP A 472 4.63 1.78 19.70
CA TRP A 472 3.79 0.78 19.01
C TRP A 472 2.35 1.24 18.86
N GLY A 473 1.66 0.76 17.83
CA GLY A 473 0.27 1.15 17.50
C GLY A 473 -0.70 1.25 18.68
N PRO A 474 -0.74 0.30 19.64
CA PRO A 474 -1.67 0.35 20.78
C PRO A 474 -1.43 1.46 21.81
N SER A 475 -0.30 2.17 21.81
CA SER A 475 -0.12 3.31 22.72
C SER A 475 0.66 4.49 22.16
N GLY A 476 1.24 4.34 20.97
CA GLY A 476 2.08 5.29 20.29
C GLY A 476 1.41 6.05 19.15
N SER A 477 2.08 7.09 18.68
CA SER A 477 1.71 7.75 17.42
C SER A 477 1.97 6.88 16.19
N LYS A 478 1.54 7.35 15.01
CA LYS A 478 1.70 6.59 13.77
C LYS A 478 3.11 6.66 13.17
N SER A 479 3.86 7.72 13.47
CA SER A 479 5.23 7.95 12.99
C SER A 479 5.99 8.88 13.95
N SER A 480 7.31 8.99 13.77
CA SER A 480 8.16 9.90 14.57
C SER A 480 7.76 11.37 14.37
N MET A 481 7.38 11.76 13.13
CA MET A 481 6.85 13.09 12.83
C MET A 481 5.57 13.35 13.64
N HIS A 482 4.68 12.36 13.79
CA HIS A 482 3.46 12.50 14.57
C HIS A 482 3.72 12.50 16.09
N GLU A 483 4.72 11.75 16.56
CA GLU A 483 5.16 11.73 17.96
C GLU A 483 5.71 13.09 18.42
N LEU A 484 6.32 13.87 17.50
CA LEU A 484 6.76 15.24 17.79
C LEU A 484 5.65 16.14 18.33
N LYS A 485 4.37 15.91 18.01
CA LYS A 485 3.27 16.78 18.46
C LYS A 485 3.05 16.66 19.96
N THR A 486 3.14 15.43 20.49
CA THR A 486 3.08 15.18 21.93
C THR A 486 4.32 15.75 22.62
N ALA A 487 5.51 15.59 22.03
CA ALA A 487 6.75 16.13 22.57
C ALA A 487 6.77 17.68 22.60
N ASP A 488 6.38 18.34 21.51
CA ASP A 488 6.25 19.80 21.39
C ASP A 488 5.21 20.34 22.38
N TRP A 489 4.06 19.68 22.51
CA TRP A 489 3.06 20.04 23.52
C TRP A 489 3.65 19.95 24.93
N TRP A 490 4.35 18.86 25.24
CA TRP A 490 4.94 18.65 26.55
C TRP A 490 6.04 19.67 26.87
N ASP A 491 6.91 19.97 25.90
CA ASP A 491 7.98 20.95 26.09
C ASP A 491 7.41 22.35 26.37
N GLN A 492 6.44 22.79 25.57
CA GLN A 492 5.82 24.10 25.71
C GLN A 492 5.04 24.26 27.01
N ASN A 493 4.29 23.24 27.42
CA ASN A 493 3.30 23.35 28.49
C ASN A 493 3.80 22.84 29.85
N VAL A 494 4.83 21.98 29.88
CA VAL A 494 5.32 21.33 31.11
C VAL A 494 6.78 21.65 31.39
N LEU A 495 7.67 21.52 30.39
CA LEU A 495 9.11 21.65 30.61
C LEU A 495 9.60 23.10 30.61
N GLY A 496 8.88 23.98 29.91
CA GLY A 496 9.18 25.40 29.79
C GLY A 496 10.04 25.77 28.58
N ASN A 497 9.82 25.11 27.44
CA ASN A 497 10.55 25.31 26.18
C ASN A 497 12.06 25.08 26.33
N ILE A 498 12.43 23.88 26.77
CA ILE A 498 13.84 23.51 26.90
C ILE A 498 14.47 23.10 25.58
N PHE A 499 13.66 22.81 24.54
CA PHE A 499 14.13 22.54 23.19
C PHE A 499 13.85 23.72 22.26
N SER A 500 14.78 24.00 21.34
CA SER A 500 14.44 24.75 20.13
C SER A 500 13.72 23.85 19.12
N ASP A 501 13.02 24.45 18.15
CA ASP A 501 12.40 23.68 17.06
C ASP A 501 13.46 22.84 16.31
N PHE A 502 14.68 23.39 16.10
CA PHE A 502 15.80 22.63 15.52
C PHE A 502 16.15 21.40 16.35
N GLU A 503 16.33 21.55 17.67
CA GLU A 503 16.67 20.42 18.55
C GLU A 503 15.57 19.34 18.55
N LEU A 504 14.29 19.71 18.50
CA LEU A 504 13.19 18.75 18.36
C LEU A 504 13.29 17.96 17.05
N VAL A 505 13.55 18.62 15.92
CA VAL A 505 13.72 17.94 14.63
C VAL A 505 14.96 17.04 14.63
N GLN A 506 16.04 17.43 15.33
CA GLN A 506 17.21 16.57 15.48
C GLN A 506 16.88 15.23 16.15
N THR A 507 15.91 15.18 17.08
CA THR A 507 15.55 13.94 17.79
C THR A 507 14.93 12.85 16.91
N ILE A 508 14.44 13.20 15.73
CA ILE A 508 13.89 12.26 14.73
C ILE A 508 14.76 12.18 13.47
N SER A 509 15.99 12.71 13.53
CA SER A 509 16.92 12.76 12.40
C SER A 509 18.37 12.59 12.87
N THR A 510 19.15 13.67 13.02
CA THR A 510 20.59 13.61 13.26
C THR A 510 20.96 12.93 14.58
N ASN A 511 20.17 13.12 15.65
CA ASN A 511 20.46 12.48 16.93
C ASN A 511 20.37 10.95 16.83
N VAL A 512 19.56 10.44 15.90
CA VAL A 512 19.40 9.00 15.69
C VAL A 512 20.59 8.45 14.93
N VAL A 513 20.90 8.98 13.73
CA VAL A 513 22.05 8.49 12.95
C VAL A 513 23.37 8.63 13.69
N ASP A 514 23.54 9.68 14.49
CA ASP A 514 24.75 9.88 15.29
C ASP A 514 24.86 8.86 16.43
N ALA A 515 23.73 8.41 16.99
CA ALA A 515 23.71 7.39 18.04
C ALA A 515 23.94 5.97 17.51
N ILE A 516 23.46 5.67 16.30
CA ILE A 516 23.52 4.32 15.71
C ILE A 516 24.67 4.14 14.71
N GLY A 517 25.60 5.09 14.64
CA GLY A 517 26.77 5.00 13.74
C GLY A 517 26.44 5.15 12.25
N TRP A 518 25.32 5.80 11.90
CA TRP A 518 24.84 5.97 10.53
C TRP A 518 25.17 7.33 9.88
N SER A 519 25.84 8.23 10.59
CA SER A 519 26.12 9.61 10.13
C SER A 519 26.92 9.70 8.83
N GLU A 520 27.71 8.67 8.50
CA GLU A 520 28.49 8.59 7.25
C GLU A 520 27.71 7.93 6.09
N TYR A 521 26.46 7.54 6.32
CA TYR A 521 25.64 6.85 5.32
C TYR A 521 24.33 7.58 5.01
N THR A 522 23.67 8.19 6.01
CA THR A 522 22.38 8.86 5.83
C THR A 522 22.10 9.90 6.92
N GLY A 523 20.92 10.51 6.92
CA GLY A 523 20.44 11.44 7.96
C GLY A 523 20.90 12.89 7.79
N ARG A 524 21.65 13.19 6.72
CA ARG A 524 22.04 14.55 6.29
C ARG A 524 21.98 14.65 4.77
N ILE A 525 21.70 15.84 4.24
CA ILE A 525 21.71 16.07 2.77
C ILE A 525 23.10 16.57 2.36
N VAL A 526 24.02 15.62 2.17
CA VAL A 526 25.44 15.89 1.82
C VAL A 526 25.88 14.92 0.71
N PRO A 527 26.71 15.37 -0.25
CA PRO A 527 27.24 14.48 -1.28
C PRO A 527 27.94 13.24 -0.72
N GLY A 528 27.64 12.07 -1.29
CA GLY A 528 28.17 10.78 -0.89
C GLY A 528 27.31 10.00 0.12
N LEU A 529 26.23 10.59 0.63
CA LEU A 529 25.25 9.89 1.48
C LEU A 529 24.11 9.31 0.65
N ALA A 530 23.42 8.30 1.18
CA ALA A 530 22.21 7.74 0.59
C ALA A 530 21.12 8.81 0.47
N ALA A 531 20.36 8.77 -0.62
CA ALA A 531 19.24 9.66 -0.86
C ALA A 531 18.00 9.19 -0.09
N ASP A 532 18.07 9.22 1.24
CA ASP A 532 16.91 9.06 2.11
C ASP A 532 16.37 10.47 2.44
N LEU A 533 15.25 10.85 1.84
CA LEU A 533 14.76 12.23 1.82
C LEU A 533 13.27 12.30 2.13
N VAL A 534 12.84 13.40 2.75
CA VAL A 534 11.42 13.76 2.90
C VAL A 534 11.20 15.17 2.40
N VAL A 535 10.13 15.37 1.62
CA VAL A 535 9.69 16.67 1.15
C VAL A 535 8.37 17.00 1.81
N LEU A 536 8.30 18.18 2.43
CA LEU A 536 7.09 18.70 3.04
C LEU A 536 6.59 19.95 2.31
N ASP A 537 5.28 20.18 2.29
CA ASP A 537 4.72 21.50 1.93
C ASP A 537 5.34 22.58 2.84
N THR A 538 5.56 23.76 2.29
CA THR A 538 6.15 24.88 3.03
C THR A 538 5.07 25.87 3.42
N PHE A 539 4.71 25.87 4.71
CA PHE A 539 3.72 26.77 5.29
C PHE A 539 4.28 27.56 6.49
N HIS A 540 5.54 27.30 6.88
CA HIS A 540 6.29 28.09 7.84
C HIS A 540 7.63 28.59 7.28
N ALA A 541 8.02 29.81 7.69
CA ALA A 541 9.34 30.37 7.35
C ALA A 541 10.47 29.69 8.13
N ASP A 542 10.21 29.34 9.40
CA ASP A 542 11.10 28.47 10.17
C ASP A 542 10.93 27.03 9.65
N PRO A 543 11.97 26.43 9.05
CA PRO A 543 11.87 25.09 8.49
C PRO A 543 11.65 24.02 9.58
N TYR A 544 12.15 24.24 10.79
CA TYR A 544 12.02 23.25 11.85
C TYR A 544 10.62 23.26 12.45
N ARG A 545 10.03 24.45 12.59
CA ARG A 545 8.61 24.56 12.94
C ARG A 545 7.70 23.94 11.89
N ASN A 546 8.09 24.03 10.61
CA ASN A 546 7.37 23.39 9.50
C ASN A 546 7.26 21.86 9.71
N VAL A 547 8.34 21.18 10.10
CA VAL A 547 8.32 19.73 10.41
C VAL A 547 7.41 19.42 11.59
N ILE A 548 7.54 20.17 12.69
CA ILE A 548 6.76 19.93 13.92
C ILE A 548 5.25 20.09 13.68
N GLN A 549 4.85 21.00 12.79
CA GLN A 549 3.45 21.29 12.45
C GLN A 549 2.91 20.51 11.24
N ALA A 550 3.77 19.79 10.51
CA ALA A 550 3.34 19.01 9.35
C ALA A 550 2.45 17.82 9.75
N VAL A 551 1.45 17.53 8.93
CA VAL A 551 0.55 16.37 9.06
C VAL A 551 0.54 15.58 7.75
N ASP A 552 -0.21 14.46 7.68
CA ASP A 552 -0.15 13.53 6.55
C ASP A 552 -0.35 14.19 5.16
N PRO A 553 -1.30 15.13 4.96
CA PRO A 553 -1.43 15.87 3.70
C PRO A 553 -0.18 16.64 3.27
N ASP A 554 0.65 17.10 4.21
CA ASP A 554 1.82 17.94 3.91
C ASP A 554 3.02 17.13 3.41
N VAL A 555 3.02 15.81 3.57
CA VAL A 555 4.11 14.95 3.11
C VAL A 555 4.02 14.79 1.60
N ARG A 556 4.86 15.52 0.86
CA ARG A 556 4.84 15.59 -0.61
C ARG A 556 5.59 14.45 -1.29
N LEU A 557 6.67 13.98 -0.66
CA LEU A 557 7.51 12.92 -1.20
C LEU A 557 8.35 12.32 -0.08
N VAL A 558 8.51 11.00 -0.10
CA VAL A 558 9.44 10.24 0.71
C VAL A 558 10.25 9.38 -0.23
N VAL A 559 11.57 9.48 -0.09
CA VAL A 559 12.56 8.77 -0.90
C VAL A 559 13.39 7.90 0.02
N VAL A 560 13.59 6.63 -0.32
CA VAL A 560 14.46 5.69 0.40
C VAL A 560 15.47 5.13 -0.59
N GLY A 561 16.77 5.35 -0.32
CA GLY A 561 17.82 4.89 -1.23
C GLY A 561 17.67 5.43 -2.67
N GLY A 562 17.12 6.62 -2.83
CA GLY A 562 16.81 7.24 -4.12
C GLY A 562 15.50 6.82 -4.78
N LEU A 563 14.80 5.79 -4.29
CA LEU A 563 13.49 5.38 -4.81
C LEU A 563 12.36 6.23 -4.22
N PRO A 564 11.44 6.77 -5.02
CA PRO A 564 10.23 7.44 -4.53
C PRO A 564 9.21 6.41 -4.04
N VAL A 565 8.99 6.29 -2.73
CA VAL A 565 8.12 5.24 -2.16
C VAL A 565 6.72 5.73 -1.77
N TYR A 566 6.56 7.02 -1.49
CA TYR A 566 5.29 7.63 -1.07
C TYR A 566 5.31 9.13 -1.39
N GLY A 567 4.20 9.70 -1.87
CA GLY A 567 4.13 11.15 -2.09
C GLY A 567 2.82 11.65 -2.69
N ASP A 568 2.83 12.92 -3.09
CA ASP A 568 1.77 13.49 -3.93
C ASP A 568 1.75 12.79 -5.29
N VAL A 569 0.54 12.62 -5.83
CA VAL A 569 0.30 11.86 -7.06
C VAL A 569 1.10 12.42 -8.24
N ASP A 570 1.18 13.75 -8.36
CA ASP A 570 1.88 14.42 -9.45
C ASP A 570 3.41 14.22 -9.39
N ILE A 571 4.01 14.28 -8.21
CA ILE A 571 5.45 14.03 -8.01
C ILE A 571 5.76 12.57 -8.28
N MET A 572 4.99 11.65 -7.70
CA MET A 572 5.21 10.22 -7.85
C MET A 572 5.13 9.80 -9.33
N GLN A 573 4.10 10.23 -10.06
CA GLN A 573 3.96 9.98 -11.51
C GLN A 573 5.03 10.67 -12.37
N ALA A 574 5.72 11.70 -11.85
CA ALA A 574 6.83 12.33 -12.54
C ALA A 574 8.15 11.55 -12.38
N MET A 575 8.23 10.67 -11.39
CA MET A 575 9.44 9.92 -11.03
C MET A 575 9.32 8.42 -11.35
N ASP A 576 8.10 7.89 -11.35
CA ASP A 576 7.81 6.46 -11.50
C ASP A 576 6.52 6.24 -12.31
N ASP A 577 6.50 5.19 -13.14
CA ASP A 577 5.38 4.82 -14.01
C ASP A 577 4.46 3.73 -13.44
N ASP A 578 4.79 3.10 -12.31
CA ASP A 578 4.01 2.01 -11.69
C ASP A 578 3.48 2.34 -10.28
N VAL A 579 2.90 3.54 -10.12
CA VAL A 579 2.43 4.01 -8.81
C VAL A 579 0.95 3.68 -8.54
N GLU A 580 0.64 3.28 -7.32
CA GLU A 580 -0.73 3.07 -6.84
C GLU A 580 -1.25 4.30 -6.09
N VAL A 581 -2.44 4.80 -6.45
CA VAL A 581 -3.07 5.93 -5.76
C VAL A 581 -3.89 5.45 -4.56
N ILE A 582 -3.61 6.04 -3.39
CA ILE A 582 -4.32 5.81 -2.14
C ILE A 582 -4.99 7.09 -1.63
N HIS A 583 -6.04 6.92 -0.81
CA HIS A 583 -6.90 8.04 -0.40
C HIS A 583 -6.92 8.25 1.12
N GLY A 584 -6.73 9.51 1.51
CA GLY A 584 -6.97 10.02 2.86
C GLY A 584 -8.29 10.79 2.95
N VAL A 585 -8.62 11.28 4.14
CA VAL A 585 -9.79 12.16 4.33
C VAL A 585 -9.47 13.54 3.77
N GLY A 586 -9.93 13.82 2.54
CA GLY A 586 -9.79 15.12 1.88
C GLY A 586 -8.49 15.32 1.10
N PHE A 587 -7.70 14.26 0.88
CA PHE A 587 -6.46 14.30 0.10
C PHE A 587 -6.18 12.94 -0.54
N SER A 588 -5.32 12.89 -1.56
CA SER A 588 -4.85 11.66 -2.19
C SER A 588 -3.32 11.64 -2.25
N LYS A 589 -2.75 10.43 -2.25
CA LYS A 589 -1.31 10.17 -2.30
C LYS A 589 -1.06 9.03 -3.27
N ALA A 590 0.17 8.89 -3.72
CA ALA A 590 0.60 7.75 -4.50
C ALA A 590 1.75 7.04 -3.78
N ILE A 591 1.85 5.73 -4.01
CA ILE A 591 2.87 4.87 -3.41
C ILE A 591 3.46 3.96 -4.48
N ASP A 592 4.71 3.59 -4.29
CA ASP A 592 5.30 2.44 -4.94
C ASP A 592 5.84 1.51 -3.85
N ILE A 593 5.10 0.43 -3.64
CA ILE A 593 5.42 -0.57 -2.61
C ILE A 593 5.70 -1.94 -3.22
N THR A 594 5.67 -2.09 -4.54
CA THR A 594 5.74 -3.38 -5.23
C THR A 594 7.03 -3.53 -6.01
N TYR A 595 7.78 -4.60 -5.71
CA TYR A 595 9.11 -4.80 -6.29
C TYR A 595 9.25 -6.24 -6.77
N GLU A 596 9.52 -6.42 -8.04
CA GLU A 596 9.69 -7.73 -8.68
C GLU A 596 11.03 -8.37 -8.28
N GLY A 597 12.04 -7.54 -7.97
CA GLY A 597 13.37 -7.97 -7.52
C GLY A 597 13.41 -8.53 -6.12
N VAL A 598 12.30 -8.39 -5.38
CA VAL A 598 12.21 -8.75 -3.98
C VAL A 598 11.28 -9.94 -3.79
N PRO A 599 11.71 -10.98 -3.05
CA PRO A 599 10.85 -12.09 -2.68
C PRO A 599 9.53 -11.61 -2.07
N GLU A 600 8.39 -12.11 -2.55
CA GLU A 600 7.01 -11.84 -2.05
C GLU A 600 6.59 -10.35 -1.93
N ALA A 601 7.31 -9.41 -2.56
CA ALA A 601 6.97 -7.98 -2.55
C ALA A 601 6.10 -7.53 -3.74
N GLN A 602 5.43 -8.45 -4.44
CA GLN A 602 4.61 -8.14 -5.62
C GLN A 602 3.16 -7.76 -5.25
N GLN A 603 2.76 -7.93 -3.99
CA GLN A 603 1.38 -7.66 -3.55
C GLN A 603 1.10 -6.14 -3.53
N THR A 604 0.04 -5.70 -4.21
CA THR A 604 -0.40 -4.30 -4.24
C THR A 604 -0.97 -3.85 -2.90
N TYR A 605 -1.17 -2.54 -2.68
CA TYR A 605 -1.84 -2.05 -1.49
C TYR A 605 -3.29 -2.52 -1.41
N ALA A 606 -4.00 -2.58 -2.55
CA ALA A 606 -5.34 -3.17 -2.61
C ALA A 606 -5.36 -4.63 -2.11
N ASP A 607 -4.43 -5.46 -2.57
CA ASP A 607 -4.33 -6.87 -2.15
C ASP A 607 -3.98 -6.99 -0.65
N MET A 608 -3.03 -6.17 -0.18
CA MET A 608 -2.64 -6.10 1.23
C MET A 608 -3.84 -5.73 2.11
N MET A 609 -4.60 -4.71 1.73
CA MET A 609 -5.78 -4.27 2.48
C MET A 609 -6.94 -5.27 2.40
N GLU A 610 -7.11 -5.98 1.28
CA GLU A 610 -8.05 -7.08 1.17
C GLU A 610 -7.71 -8.20 2.16
N TYR A 611 -6.45 -8.64 2.19
CA TYR A 611 -5.97 -9.63 3.16
C TYR A 611 -6.27 -9.19 4.60
N LEU A 612 -5.87 -7.96 4.97
CA LEU A 612 -6.06 -7.42 6.32
C LEU A 612 -7.54 -7.33 6.70
N SER A 613 -8.41 -6.96 5.75
CA SER A 613 -9.86 -6.93 5.96
C SER A 613 -10.44 -8.33 6.19
N GLN A 614 -9.99 -9.32 5.40
CA GLN A 614 -10.45 -10.69 5.52
C GLN A 614 -10.05 -11.32 6.87
N CYS A 615 -8.80 -11.16 7.31
CA CYS A 615 -8.37 -11.70 8.61
C CYS A 615 -8.97 -10.96 9.81
N ASN A 616 -9.34 -9.68 9.67
CA ASN A 616 -10.03 -8.91 10.70
C ASN A 616 -11.55 -9.20 10.79
N GLN A 617 -12.11 -9.98 9.85
CA GLN A 617 -13.54 -10.22 9.78
C GLN A 617 -14.11 -10.79 11.10
N GLY A 618 -15.10 -10.09 11.65
CA GLY A 618 -15.80 -10.50 12.89
C GLY A 618 -15.06 -10.17 14.18
N LYS A 619 -13.92 -9.45 14.11
CA LYS A 619 -13.19 -8.95 15.28
C LYS A 619 -13.79 -7.63 15.76
N THR A 620 -13.57 -7.34 17.04
CA THR A 620 -14.07 -6.10 17.67
C THR A 620 -13.08 -4.94 17.52
N ILE A 621 -11.79 -5.26 17.46
CA ILE A 621 -10.73 -4.29 17.22
C ILE A 621 -10.52 -4.19 15.71
N PRO A 622 -10.69 -3.01 15.10
CA PRO A 622 -10.47 -2.84 13.66
C PRO A 622 -8.98 -2.86 13.33
N ILE A 623 -8.66 -3.03 12.06
CA ILE A 623 -7.33 -2.67 11.54
C ILE A 623 -7.14 -1.15 11.70
N GLU A 624 -5.94 -0.77 12.09
CA GLU A 624 -5.50 0.62 12.20
C GLU A 624 -5.72 1.38 10.89
N TYR A 625 -6.13 2.65 10.98
CA TYR A 625 -6.23 3.51 9.81
C TYR A 625 -4.84 4.01 9.43
N LEU A 626 -4.53 4.10 8.13
CA LEU A 626 -3.16 4.43 7.68
C LEU A 626 -2.70 5.83 8.15
N PHE A 627 -3.54 6.85 7.96
CA PHE A 627 -3.19 8.24 8.23
C PHE A 627 -3.63 8.68 9.62
N THR A 628 -2.94 9.66 10.23
CA THR A 628 -3.40 10.26 11.50
C THR A 628 -4.52 11.27 11.24
N THR A 629 -4.37 12.08 10.18
CA THR A 629 -5.38 13.03 9.70
C THR A 629 -6.64 12.28 9.27
N GLY A 630 -7.78 12.66 9.85
CA GLY A 630 -9.05 11.97 9.63
C GLY A 630 -9.33 10.79 10.56
N ASP A 631 -8.38 10.36 11.39
CA ASP A 631 -8.60 9.31 12.39
C ASP A 631 -9.30 9.84 13.64
N GLN A 632 -10.64 9.92 13.58
CA GLN A 632 -11.44 10.36 14.73
C GLN A 632 -11.28 9.45 15.95
N ARG A 633 -10.99 8.15 15.75
CA ARG A 633 -10.80 7.22 16.86
C ARG A 633 -9.51 7.53 17.61
N TYR A 634 -8.42 7.78 16.89
CA TYR A 634 -7.12 8.13 17.48
C TYR A 634 -7.27 9.30 18.45
N PHE A 635 -7.84 10.42 18.00
CA PHE A 635 -8.03 11.60 18.85
C PHE A 635 -9.06 11.39 19.97
N ASP A 636 -10.15 10.65 19.73
CA ASP A 636 -11.13 10.33 20.77
C ASP A 636 -10.51 9.53 21.93
N VAL A 637 -9.67 8.53 21.63
CA VAL A 637 -8.99 7.72 22.65
C VAL A 637 -8.06 8.59 23.51
N LEU A 638 -7.22 9.41 22.88
CA LEU A 638 -6.32 10.32 23.60
C LEU A 638 -7.07 11.35 24.44
N ASN A 639 -8.16 11.92 23.91
CA ASN A 639 -8.95 12.95 24.59
C ASN A 639 -9.75 12.38 25.78
N ARG A 640 -10.21 11.12 25.71
CA ARG A 640 -10.96 10.47 26.79
C ARG A 640 -10.07 9.78 27.83
N SER A 641 -8.83 9.47 27.50
CA SER A 641 -7.92 8.77 28.41
C SER A 641 -7.58 9.61 29.64
N SER A 642 -7.87 9.08 30.83
CA SER A 642 -7.62 9.76 32.10
C SER A 642 -6.12 9.88 32.40
N THR A 643 -5.31 8.92 31.96
CA THR A 643 -3.85 8.92 32.06
C THR A 643 -3.22 9.89 31.08
N PHE A 644 -3.60 9.85 29.80
CA PHE A 644 -3.03 10.75 28.81
C PHE A 644 -3.26 12.22 29.18
N GLN A 645 -4.47 12.52 29.67
CA GLN A 645 -4.79 13.86 30.16
C GLN A 645 -4.16 14.12 31.55
N ASN A 646 -4.33 13.21 32.52
CA ASN A 646 -3.84 13.29 33.91
C ASN A 646 -3.90 14.72 34.53
N GLY A 647 -5.06 15.37 34.43
CA GLY A 647 -5.25 16.73 34.96
C GLY A 647 -4.75 17.88 34.07
N ARG A 648 -4.27 17.56 32.86
CA ARG A 648 -3.94 18.48 31.77
C ARG A 648 -5.12 18.58 30.80
N SER A 649 -4.95 19.37 29.75
CA SER A 649 -5.92 19.52 28.65
C SER A 649 -5.17 19.46 27.33
N ILE A 650 -4.66 18.26 27.02
CA ILE A 650 -3.93 17.98 25.80
C ILE A 650 -4.96 17.83 24.68
N ASP A 651 -4.91 18.72 23.69
CA ASP A 651 -5.77 18.68 22.50
C ASP A 651 -4.88 18.76 21.25
N LEU A 652 -4.41 17.60 20.80
CA LEU A 652 -3.52 17.52 19.65
C LEU A 652 -4.25 17.88 18.34
N TRP A 653 -5.55 17.56 18.23
CA TRP A 653 -6.32 17.86 17.02
C TRP A 653 -6.33 19.35 16.74
N THR A 654 -6.87 20.14 17.67
CA THR A 654 -7.03 21.59 17.49
C THR A 654 -5.70 22.30 17.31
N MET A 655 -4.61 21.76 17.89
CA MET A 655 -3.30 22.39 17.84
C MET A 655 -2.48 22.10 16.58
N TYR A 656 -2.71 20.95 15.92
CA TYR A 656 -1.85 20.50 14.81
C TYR A 656 -2.60 19.97 13.59
N TYR A 657 -3.76 19.33 13.77
CA TYR A 657 -4.46 18.60 12.70
C TYR A 657 -5.74 19.30 12.19
N ASP A 658 -6.22 20.35 12.87
CA ASP A 658 -7.33 21.19 12.41
C ASP A 658 -6.86 22.13 11.28
N VAL A 659 -6.67 21.55 10.10
CA VAL A 659 -6.04 22.19 8.94
C VAL A 659 -7.01 22.23 7.76
N ASP A 660 -7.10 23.38 7.11
CA ASP A 660 -7.92 23.53 5.91
C ASP A 660 -7.15 23.00 4.69
N LEU A 661 -7.80 22.13 3.92
CA LEU A 661 -7.30 21.63 2.64
C LEU A 661 -8.09 22.28 1.48
N ASP A 662 -7.41 22.52 0.36
CA ASP A 662 -8.06 22.93 -0.88
C ASP A 662 -8.71 21.74 -1.61
N GLN A 663 -9.24 21.98 -2.81
CA GLN A 663 -9.95 20.96 -3.59
C GLN A 663 -9.05 19.81 -4.06
N ASP A 664 -7.74 20.05 -4.12
CA ASP A 664 -6.73 19.11 -4.60
C ASP A 664 -6.06 18.38 -3.42
N GLY A 665 -6.46 18.72 -2.18
CA GLY A 665 -6.00 18.08 -0.95
C GLY A 665 -4.73 18.68 -0.36
N HIS A 666 -4.33 19.86 -0.82
CA HIS A 666 -3.16 20.57 -0.30
C HIS A 666 -3.56 21.57 0.78
N ARG A 667 -2.65 21.84 1.72
CA ARG A 667 -2.89 22.78 2.81
C ARG A 667 -3.12 24.20 2.27
N VAL A 668 -4.22 24.82 2.68
CA VAL A 668 -4.50 26.22 2.35
C VAL A 668 -3.45 27.12 2.99
N GLY A 669 -2.77 27.91 2.17
CA GLY A 669 -1.72 28.84 2.60
C GLY A 669 -0.31 28.25 2.64
N GLY A 670 -0.14 26.96 2.31
CA GLY A 670 1.15 26.38 1.96
C GLY A 670 1.62 26.85 0.57
N THR A 671 2.86 26.52 0.21
CA THR A 671 3.43 26.88 -1.10
C THR A 671 2.82 26.09 -2.25
N VAL A 672 2.17 24.97 -1.94
CA VAL A 672 1.53 24.09 -2.93
C VAL A 672 0.05 24.40 -3.14
N GLY A 673 -0.63 24.98 -2.14
CA GLY A 673 -2.06 25.28 -2.24
C GLY A 673 -2.38 26.16 -3.44
N GLY A 674 -3.09 25.60 -4.42
CA GLY A 674 -3.42 26.24 -5.70
C GLY A 674 -2.29 26.34 -6.74
N ALA A 675 -1.23 25.54 -6.63
CA ALA A 675 -0.22 25.38 -7.68
C ALA A 675 -0.73 24.47 -8.81
N ASP A 676 -0.31 24.74 -10.05
CA ASP A 676 -0.56 23.82 -11.17
C ASP A 676 0.24 22.51 -10.96
N PRO A 677 -0.26 21.34 -11.42
CA PRO A 677 0.46 20.08 -11.34
C PRO A 677 1.84 20.15 -11.99
N ILE A 678 2.80 19.37 -11.49
CA ILE A 678 4.14 19.27 -12.09
C ILE A 678 4.03 18.71 -13.53
N GLU A 679 4.59 19.43 -14.51
CA GLU A 679 4.72 18.89 -15.88
C GLU A 679 5.71 17.72 -15.87
N THR A 680 5.22 16.51 -16.15
CA THR A 680 6.04 15.30 -16.20
C THR A 680 6.84 15.27 -17.51
N SER A 681 8.16 15.10 -17.42
CA SER A 681 9.03 14.96 -18.60
C SER A 681 9.30 13.50 -18.99
N ILE A 682 8.55 12.54 -18.43
CA ILE A 682 8.55 11.14 -18.86
C ILE A 682 7.85 11.09 -20.22
N ASN A 683 8.61 11.42 -21.27
CA ASN A 683 8.25 11.10 -22.63
C ASN A 683 8.41 9.58 -22.78
N ASN A 684 7.29 8.86 -22.86
CA ASN A 684 7.22 7.56 -23.51
C ASN A 684 7.50 7.74 -25.02
N ASP A 685 8.77 7.98 -25.36
CA ASP A 685 9.24 8.10 -26.74
C ASP A 685 9.79 6.75 -27.21
N ASN A 686 8.94 5.71 -27.16
CA ASN A 686 8.98 4.65 -28.14
C ASN A 686 8.00 5.04 -29.24
N GLY A 687 8.56 5.63 -30.31
CA GLY A 687 7.81 6.28 -31.37
C GLY A 687 6.71 5.42 -32.00
N ASP A 688 5.48 5.73 -31.63
CA ASP A 688 4.33 5.81 -32.52
C ASP A 688 3.53 7.04 -32.08
N GLY A 689 3.20 7.92 -33.02
CA GLY A 689 2.62 9.24 -32.76
C GLY A 689 1.14 9.18 -32.36
N SER A 690 0.82 8.35 -31.37
CA SER A 690 -0.49 8.21 -30.75
C SER A 690 -0.58 9.19 -29.60
N GLN A 691 -1.13 10.39 -29.84
CA GLN A 691 -1.72 11.16 -28.76
C GLN A 691 -2.84 10.30 -28.15
N THR A 692 -2.60 9.77 -26.95
CA THR A 692 -3.64 9.26 -26.08
C THR A 692 -4.61 10.39 -25.81
N ILE A 693 -5.73 10.36 -26.53
CA ILE A 693 -6.90 11.15 -26.20
C ILE A 693 -7.41 10.56 -24.88
N ASP A 694 -7.31 11.34 -23.81
CA ASP A 694 -8.00 11.07 -22.55
C ASP A 694 -9.43 10.58 -22.84
N PRO A 695 -9.88 9.44 -22.27
CA PRO A 695 -11.29 9.12 -22.28
C PRO A 695 -12.02 10.29 -21.60
N VAL A 696 -12.86 10.98 -22.38
CA VAL A 696 -13.64 12.14 -21.93
C VAL A 696 -14.28 11.82 -20.57
N GLN A 697 -13.78 12.45 -19.51
CA GLN A 697 -14.49 12.46 -18.23
C GLN A 697 -15.80 13.21 -18.43
N LEU A 698 -16.91 12.46 -18.43
CA LEU A 698 -18.23 13.04 -18.34
C LEU A 698 -18.38 13.68 -16.94
N PRO A 699 -19.02 14.84 -16.80
CA PRO A 699 -19.16 15.52 -15.52
C PRO A 699 -19.79 14.60 -14.46
N GLN A 700 -19.21 14.56 -13.25
CA GLN A 700 -19.74 13.78 -12.11
C GLN A 700 -21.13 14.26 -11.61
N ILE A 701 -21.62 15.43 -12.04
CA ILE A 701 -22.88 16.00 -11.57
C ILE A 701 -23.75 16.41 -12.76
N PHE A 702 -24.87 15.71 -12.94
CA PHE A 702 -25.98 16.15 -13.79
C PHE A 702 -26.98 16.92 -12.91
N GLU A 703 -27.39 18.13 -13.30
CA GLU A 703 -28.49 18.84 -12.60
C GLU A 703 -29.77 17.99 -12.64
N THR A 704 -30.40 17.74 -11.49
CA THR A 704 -31.63 16.92 -11.38
C THR A 704 -32.86 17.82 -11.36
N TYR A 705 -33.92 17.51 -12.11
CA TYR A 705 -35.16 18.30 -12.14
C TYR A 705 -36.44 17.50 -11.85
N GLY A 706 -37.40 18.14 -11.16
CA GLY A 706 -38.65 17.58 -10.62
C GLY A 706 -39.84 17.40 -11.59
N PRO A 707 -41.05 17.07 -11.09
CA PRO A 707 -41.87 16.00 -11.64
C PRO A 707 -42.69 16.41 -12.87
N LEU A 708 -42.39 15.79 -14.01
CA LEU A 708 -43.21 15.80 -15.22
C LEU A 708 -43.41 14.36 -15.71
N GLY A 709 -44.23 13.60 -14.99
CA GLY A 709 -45.12 12.55 -15.52
C GLY A 709 -44.60 11.60 -16.63
N ALA A 710 -43.35 11.16 -16.58
CA ALA A 710 -42.78 10.30 -17.62
C ALA A 710 -42.42 8.92 -17.07
N THR A 711 -43.42 8.09 -16.80
CA THR A 711 -43.24 6.64 -16.57
C THR A 711 -42.84 5.88 -17.84
N VAL A 712 -42.40 6.59 -18.88
CA VAL A 712 -42.10 6.10 -20.23
C VAL A 712 -40.84 6.80 -20.73
N ALA A 713 -39.94 6.01 -21.34
CA ALA A 713 -38.72 6.52 -21.94
C ALA A 713 -39.01 7.65 -22.95
N HIS A 714 -38.29 8.76 -22.83
CA HIS A 714 -38.47 9.94 -23.68
C HIS A 714 -37.13 10.62 -23.99
N PRO A 715 -36.97 11.23 -25.18
CA PRO A 715 -35.74 11.94 -25.52
C PRO A 715 -35.52 13.13 -24.59
N VAL A 716 -34.26 13.38 -24.23
CA VAL A 716 -33.84 14.54 -23.44
C VAL A 716 -32.54 15.11 -24.02
N GLU A 717 -32.32 16.40 -23.82
CA GLU A 717 -31.02 17.02 -24.10
C GLU A 717 -30.09 16.74 -22.91
N ILE A 718 -28.84 16.32 -23.17
CA ILE A 718 -27.87 15.98 -22.11
C ILE A 718 -27.68 17.11 -21.10
N SER A 719 -27.76 18.37 -21.56
CA SER A 719 -27.63 19.55 -20.70
C SER A 719 -28.75 19.70 -19.67
N GLN A 720 -29.84 18.92 -19.75
CA GLN A 720 -30.95 18.95 -18.79
C GLN A 720 -30.76 17.97 -17.63
N GLY A 721 -29.73 17.12 -17.66
CA GLY A 721 -29.40 16.16 -16.61
C GLY A 721 -30.38 15.00 -16.44
N ILE A 722 -30.33 14.32 -15.28
CA ILE A 722 -31.07 13.07 -15.04
C ILE A 722 -32.43 13.37 -14.40
N HIS A 723 -33.49 12.87 -15.04
CA HIS A 723 -34.86 12.95 -14.53
C HIS A 723 -35.07 11.96 -13.38
N LEU A 724 -35.36 12.44 -12.16
CA LEU A 724 -35.58 11.58 -10.98
C LEU A 724 -37.07 11.42 -10.69
N GLU A 725 -37.52 10.18 -10.50
CA GLU A 725 -38.89 9.82 -10.12
C GLU A 725 -38.93 8.90 -8.90
N ALA A 726 -40.09 8.75 -8.26
CA ALA A 726 -40.25 7.88 -7.09
C ALA A 726 -39.69 6.48 -7.37
N CYS A 727 -38.69 6.09 -6.58
CA CYS A 727 -37.94 4.87 -6.82
C CYS A 727 -38.79 3.64 -6.50
N ARG A 728 -38.97 2.74 -7.49
CA ARG A 728 -39.80 1.53 -7.35
C ARG A 728 -39.00 0.24 -7.21
N SER A 729 -37.67 0.34 -7.24
CA SER A 729 -36.75 -0.80 -7.09
C SER A 729 -36.85 -1.41 -5.68
N THR A 730 -36.59 -2.70 -5.56
CA THR A 730 -36.60 -3.39 -4.26
C THR A 730 -35.36 -3.04 -3.44
N SER A 731 -35.47 -3.10 -2.11
CA SER A 731 -34.38 -2.76 -1.19
C SER A 731 -33.10 -3.59 -1.38
N SER A 732 -33.22 -4.82 -1.89
CA SER A 732 -32.07 -5.68 -2.19
C SER A 732 -31.24 -5.20 -3.38
N ILE A 733 -31.89 -4.64 -4.41
CA ILE A 733 -31.21 -4.08 -5.59
C ILE A 733 -30.53 -2.77 -5.18
N LEU A 734 -31.24 -1.93 -4.42
CA LEU A 734 -30.73 -0.65 -3.95
C LEU A 734 -29.46 -0.79 -3.08
N LEU A 735 -29.39 -1.82 -2.20
CA LEU A 735 -28.22 -2.07 -1.37
C LEU A 735 -26.99 -2.56 -2.16
N ALA A 736 -27.19 -3.35 -3.23
CA ALA A 736 -26.10 -3.83 -4.08
C ALA A 736 -25.45 -2.67 -4.87
N GLU A 737 -26.24 -1.66 -5.22
CA GLU A 737 -25.81 -0.44 -5.93
C GLU A 737 -25.38 0.69 -4.96
N GLY A 738 -25.13 0.38 -3.68
CA GLY A 738 -24.65 1.35 -2.69
C GLY A 738 -25.66 2.42 -2.26
N VAL A 739 -26.96 2.27 -2.57
CA VAL A 739 -28.01 3.22 -2.17
C VAL A 739 -28.40 3.00 -0.71
N PRO A 740 -28.23 3.99 0.19
CA PRO A 740 -28.55 3.87 1.60
C PRO A 740 -30.07 3.79 1.85
N SER A 741 -30.47 3.27 3.02
CA SER A 741 -31.89 3.16 3.39
C SER A 741 -32.57 4.52 3.48
N THR A 742 -33.78 4.65 2.90
CA THR A 742 -34.53 5.92 2.88
C THR A 742 -34.78 6.49 4.28
N PRO A 743 -34.28 7.70 4.59
CA PRO A 743 -34.50 8.35 5.88
C PRO A 743 -35.99 8.59 6.18
N SER A 744 -36.37 8.49 7.46
CA SER A 744 -37.75 8.73 7.90
C SER A 744 -38.23 10.14 7.51
N GLY A 745 -39.34 10.23 6.79
CA GLY A 745 -39.93 11.50 6.33
C GLY A 745 -39.45 11.97 4.96
N ARG A 746 -38.54 11.23 4.30
CA ARG A 746 -38.10 11.47 2.92
C ARG A 746 -38.59 10.37 1.98
N GLU A 747 -38.70 10.70 0.71
CA GLU A 747 -38.98 9.76 -0.39
C GLU A 747 -37.71 9.57 -1.22
N LEU A 748 -37.36 8.33 -1.56
CA LEU A 748 -36.26 8.04 -2.46
C LEU A 748 -36.72 8.23 -3.91
N VAL A 749 -36.00 9.04 -4.67
CA VAL A 749 -36.20 9.22 -6.11
C VAL A 749 -34.97 8.73 -6.88
N CYS A 750 -35.18 8.09 -8.02
CA CYS A 750 -34.16 7.46 -8.87
C CYS A 750 -34.44 7.76 -10.35
N GLY A 751 -33.41 7.72 -11.20
CA GLY A 751 -33.54 7.95 -12.64
C GLY A 751 -32.31 7.52 -13.42
N ALA A 752 -32.43 7.41 -14.75
CA ALA A 752 -31.33 7.02 -15.63
C ALA A 752 -31.36 7.70 -17.00
N LEU A 753 -30.20 7.79 -17.64
CA LEU A 753 -29.98 8.37 -18.95
C LEU A 753 -29.25 7.39 -19.85
N SER A 754 -29.85 7.04 -21.00
CA SER A 754 -29.21 6.25 -22.04
C SER A 754 -28.72 7.16 -23.16
N ILE A 755 -27.42 7.12 -23.45
CA ILE A 755 -26.72 8.03 -24.36
C ILE A 755 -26.24 7.23 -25.57
N ARG A 756 -26.72 7.57 -26.77
CA ARG A 756 -26.23 6.98 -28.01
C ARG A 756 -25.08 7.80 -28.57
N THR A 757 -23.94 7.18 -28.76
CA THR A 757 -22.78 7.78 -29.41
C THR A 757 -22.79 7.51 -30.91
N ILE A 758 -22.35 8.48 -31.71
CA ILE A 758 -22.21 8.40 -33.16
C ILE A 758 -20.84 8.94 -33.59
N PRO A 759 -20.33 8.56 -34.77
CA PRO A 759 -19.19 9.24 -35.36
C PRO A 759 -19.47 10.74 -35.52
N GLY A 760 -18.58 11.57 -35.00
CA GLY A 760 -18.55 13.02 -35.04
C GLY A 760 -17.98 13.57 -36.34
N GLU A 761 -18.01 14.89 -36.49
CA GLU A 761 -17.74 15.56 -37.77
C GLU A 761 -16.24 15.59 -38.14
N GLU A 762 -15.35 15.35 -37.18
CA GLU A 762 -13.89 15.32 -37.40
C GLU A 762 -13.41 13.88 -37.59
N CYS A 763 -13.27 13.48 -38.84
CA CYS A 763 -12.76 12.16 -39.20
C CYS A 763 -11.36 12.23 -39.81
N LEU A 764 -10.41 11.52 -39.21
CA LEU A 764 -9.15 11.16 -39.83
C LEU A 764 -9.41 10.01 -40.81
N VAL A 765 -9.34 10.34 -42.10
CA VAL A 765 -9.50 9.40 -43.21
C VAL A 765 -8.12 8.92 -43.64
N THR A 766 -7.81 7.64 -43.39
CA THR A 766 -6.63 6.97 -43.95
C THR A 766 -7.05 6.06 -45.12
N SER A 767 -6.10 5.51 -45.87
CA SER A 767 -6.38 4.74 -47.09
C SER A 767 -7.25 3.49 -46.87
N ASP A 768 -7.28 2.96 -45.64
CA ASP A 768 -7.90 1.68 -45.33
C ASP A 768 -8.92 1.73 -44.17
N THR A 769 -9.02 2.83 -43.42
CA THR A 769 -10.03 3.04 -42.36
C THR A 769 -10.27 4.52 -42.04
N ASN A 770 -11.50 4.85 -41.63
CA ASN A 770 -11.89 6.18 -41.18
C ASN A 770 -12.05 6.18 -39.65
N TYR A 771 -11.30 7.03 -38.95
CA TYR A 771 -11.41 7.24 -37.51
C TYR A 771 -12.06 8.58 -37.26
N CYS A 772 -13.28 8.59 -36.73
CA CYS A 772 -14.01 9.82 -36.41
C CYS A 772 -13.99 10.07 -34.90
N SER A 773 -13.99 11.33 -34.49
CA SER A 773 -14.36 11.72 -33.13
C SER A 773 -15.73 11.12 -32.75
N ILE A 774 -16.08 11.01 -31.47
CA ILE A 774 -17.38 10.48 -31.05
C ILE A 774 -18.27 11.66 -30.63
N ALA A 775 -19.42 11.82 -31.27
CA ALA A 775 -20.45 12.79 -30.92
C ALA A 775 -21.66 12.12 -30.27
N VAL A 776 -22.44 12.88 -29.50
CA VAL A 776 -23.72 12.40 -28.96
C VAL A 776 -24.77 12.44 -30.07
N GLY A 777 -25.26 11.27 -30.47
CA GLY A 777 -26.32 11.13 -31.47
C GLY A 777 -27.72 11.26 -30.90
N GLY A 778 -27.87 11.25 -29.58
CA GLY A 778 -29.10 11.49 -28.84
C GLY A 778 -29.07 10.89 -27.44
N ALA A 779 -29.89 11.41 -26.53
CA ALA A 779 -30.08 10.86 -25.19
C ALA A 779 -31.56 10.61 -24.88
N ILE A 780 -31.84 9.57 -24.11
CA ILE A 780 -33.19 9.18 -23.69
C ILE A 780 -33.17 9.00 -22.18
N ALA A 781 -34.03 9.73 -21.48
CA ALA A 781 -34.29 9.48 -20.08
C ALA A 781 -35.12 8.19 -19.95
N VAL A 782 -34.68 7.30 -19.08
CA VAL A 782 -35.30 5.99 -18.84
C VAL A 782 -35.49 5.78 -17.33
N PRO A 783 -36.50 4.98 -16.92
CA PRO A 783 -36.62 4.56 -15.53
C PRO A 783 -35.33 3.90 -15.03
N GLY A 784 -34.90 4.21 -13.80
CA GLY A 784 -33.61 3.76 -13.24
C GLY A 784 -33.39 2.24 -13.26
N GLN A 785 -34.46 1.45 -13.30
CA GLN A 785 -34.39 -0.01 -13.37
C GLN A 785 -33.75 -0.55 -14.68
N LEU A 786 -33.69 0.25 -15.76
CA LEU A 786 -33.20 -0.19 -17.06
C LEU A 786 -31.67 -0.26 -17.20
N CYS A 787 -30.89 0.49 -16.43
CA CYS A 787 -29.42 0.41 -16.49
C CYS A 787 -28.89 -0.90 -15.87
N ALA A 788 -29.57 -1.45 -14.86
CA ALA A 788 -29.15 -2.66 -14.17
C ALA A 788 -29.65 -3.97 -14.82
N GLU A 789 -30.69 -3.93 -15.67
CA GLU A 789 -31.36 -5.14 -16.19
C GLU A 789 -31.06 -5.47 -17.68
N LEU A 790 -30.32 -4.65 -18.43
CA LEU A 790 -30.08 -4.85 -19.88
C LEU A 790 -28.61 -4.75 -20.27
N SER A 791 -28.16 -5.67 -21.14
CA SER A 791 -26.90 -5.51 -21.88
C SER A 791 -27.07 -4.42 -22.95
N MET A 792 -26.31 -3.33 -22.84
CA MET A 792 -26.43 -2.20 -23.76
C MET A 792 -25.78 -2.51 -25.12
N PRO A 793 -26.40 -2.12 -26.25
CA PRO A 793 -25.78 -2.25 -27.57
C PRO A 793 -24.49 -1.42 -27.68
N ALA A 794 -23.55 -1.87 -28.51
CA ALA A 794 -22.33 -1.10 -28.80
C ALA A 794 -22.66 0.33 -29.28
N GLY A 795 -22.05 1.33 -28.66
CA GLY A 795 -22.33 2.76 -28.90
C GLY A 795 -23.50 3.33 -28.10
N VAL A 796 -23.92 2.67 -27.03
CA VAL A 796 -24.92 3.17 -26.07
C VAL A 796 -24.41 3.01 -24.65
N GLU A 797 -24.32 4.12 -23.91
CA GLU A 797 -23.94 4.14 -22.48
C GLU A 797 -25.17 4.44 -21.59
N CYS A 798 -25.18 3.96 -20.35
CA CYS A 798 -26.24 4.22 -19.37
C CYS A 798 -25.65 4.86 -18.11
N ARG A 799 -26.27 5.94 -17.60
CA ARG A 799 -25.88 6.61 -16.36
C ARG A 799 -27.09 6.76 -15.45
N ASP A 800 -26.99 6.30 -14.21
CA ASP A 800 -28.06 6.39 -13.21
C ASP A 800 -27.74 7.40 -12.09
N ALA A 801 -28.77 7.85 -11.41
CA ALA A 801 -28.66 8.73 -10.24
C ALA A 801 -29.85 8.54 -9.29
N TRP A 802 -29.65 8.89 -8.02
CA TRP A 802 -30.68 8.85 -6.98
C TRP A 802 -30.54 10.03 -6.00
N SER A 803 -31.64 10.35 -5.30
CA SER A 803 -31.68 11.41 -4.28
C SER A 803 -32.81 11.20 -3.27
N PHE A 804 -32.73 11.82 -2.09
CA PHE A 804 -33.80 11.84 -1.10
C PHE A 804 -34.57 13.17 -1.13
N PHE A 805 -35.86 13.09 -1.44
CA PHE A 805 -36.74 14.24 -1.56
C PHE A 805 -37.64 14.40 -0.31
N GLU A 806 -37.81 15.63 0.18
CA GLU A 806 -38.76 15.97 1.23
C GLU A 806 -40.08 16.46 0.60
N PRO A 807 -41.21 15.75 0.76
CA PRO A 807 -42.48 16.28 0.30
C PRO A 807 -42.89 17.51 1.13
N GLU A 808 -43.15 18.65 0.47
CA GLU A 808 -43.62 19.86 1.15
C GLU A 808 -44.90 19.58 1.96
N GLY A 809 -44.84 19.84 3.27
CA GLY A 809 -46.01 19.74 4.15
C GLY A 809 -47.01 20.87 3.87
N GLU A 810 -48.32 20.56 3.92
CA GLU A 810 -49.38 21.58 3.86
C GLU A 810 -49.16 22.66 4.95
N PRO A 811 -49.15 23.96 4.60
CA PRO A 811 -48.98 25.02 5.58
C PRO A 811 -50.21 25.15 6.49
N SER A 812 -49.95 25.15 7.80
CA SER A 812 -50.94 25.36 8.88
C SER A 812 -51.64 26.72 8.79
N GLU A 813 -52.97 26.74 8.95
CA GLU A 813 -53.79 27.96 9.05
C GLU A 813 -53.34 28.90 10.20
N PRO A 814 -53.32 30.23 9.98
CA PRO A 814 -53.48 31.21 11.05
C PRO A 814 -54.93 31.75 11.09
N GLY A 815 -55.59 31.70 12.25
CA GLY A 815 -56.79 32.52 12.54
C GLY A 815 -56.42 33.86 13.19
N PRO A 816 -57.35 34.78 13.55
CA PRO A 816 -58.80 34.86 13.24
C PRO A 816 -59.34 36.26 12.77
N ALA A 817 -60.52 36.20 12.14
CA ALA A 817 -61.71 37.09 12.20
C ALA A 817 -61.73 38.61 11.80
N THR A 818 -62.45 38.83 10.69
CA THR A 818 -63.54 39.82 10.39
C THR A 818 -63.23 41.32 10.20
N LEU A 819 -63.73 41.88 9.07
CA LEU A 819 -64.87 42.83 9.06
C LEU A 819 -65.46 42.99 7.63
N ASP A 820 -66.78 43.22 7.62
CA ASP A 820 -67.73 43.33 6.50
C ASP A 820 -67.51 44.53 5.57
N GLU A 821 -67.93 44.43 4.30
CA GLU A 821 -69.18 45.06 3.79
C GLU A 821 -69.34 44.91 2.25
N GLU A 822 -70.53 44.42 1.89
CA GLU A 822 -71.37 44.74 0.73
C GLU A 822 -70.97 44.40 -0.73
N ASP A 823 -71.74 43.43 -1.27
CA ASP A 823 -72.70 43.54 -2.41
C ASP A 823 -72.13 43.93 -3.80
N SER A 824 -72.48 43.33 -4.94
CA SER A 824 -73.57 42.43 -5.32
C SER A 824 -73.37 41.91 -6.76
N ARG A 825 -73.77 40.65 -6.98
CA ARG A 825 -74.47 40.07 -8.16
C ARG A 825 -73.83 40.07 -9.56
N ILE A 826 -73.76 38.86 -10.13
CA ILE A 826 -74.53 38.34 -11.30
C ILE A 826 -74.21 36.84 -11.37
N SER A 827 -75.01 35.90 -10.84
CA SER A 827 -76.22 35.27 -11.41
C SER A 827 -76.06 34.62 -12.80
N GLY A 828 -76.21 33.28 -12.87
CA GLY A 828 -76.43 32.55 -14.12
C GLY A 828 -77.04 31.16 -13.88
N PRO A 829 -78.23 30.82 -14.42
CA PRO A 829 -78.90 29.52 -14.24
C PRO A 829 -78.13 28.30 -14.77
N ILE A 830 -77.06 28.53 -15.52
CA ILE A 830 -76.33 27.51 -16.27
C ILE A 830 -75.43 26.67 -15.35
N TYR A 831 -74.89 27.25 -14.27
CA TYR A 831 -74.02 26.54 -13.32
C TYR A 831 -74.77 25.42 -12.58
N TRP A 832 -76.02 25.69 -12.17
CA TRP A 832 -76.86 24.67 -11.54
C TRP A 832 -77.45 23.65 -12.52
N ILE A 833 -77.60 23.99 -13.80
CA ILE A 833 -77.99 23.02 -14.84
C ILE A 833 -76.86 22.01 -15.09
N ALA A 834 -75.59 22.46 -15.06
CA ALA A 834 -74.43 21.58 -15.22
C ALA A 834 -74.22 20.66 -14.01
N VAL A 835 -74.38 21.19 -12.78
CA VAL A 835 -74.19 20.41 -11.53
C VAL A 835 -75.34 19.42 -11.30
N VAL A 836 -76.60 19.79 -11.58
CA VAL A 836 -77.74 18.85 -11.51
C VAL A 836 -77.73 17.85 -12.67
N GLY A 837 -77.23 18.24 -13.85
CA GLY A 837 -77.04 17.35 -15.00
C GLY A 837 -75.99 16.26 -14.77
N LEU A 838 -74.87 16.59 -14.12
CA LEU A 838 -73.81 15.61 -13.80
C LEU A 838 -74.25 14.62 -12.71
N LEU A 839 -74.96 15.09 -11.68
CA LEU A 839 -75.53 14.22 -10.64
C LEU A 839 -76.67 13.34 -11.20
N GLY A 840 -77.46 13.84 -12.15
CA GLY A 840 -78.47 13.06 -12.86
C GLY A 840 -77.91 11.97 -13.78
N LEU A 841 -76.75 12.21 -14.42
CA LEU A 841 -76.04 11.21 -15.23
C LEU A 841 -75.41 10.10 -14.37
N ILE A 842 -74.89 10.44 -13.19
CA ILE A 842 -74.31 9.45 -12.26
C ILE A 842 -75.42 8.57 -11.65
N ILE A 843 -76.57 9.15 -11.28
CA ILE A 843 -77.70 8.39 -10.72
C ILE A 843 -78.40 7.54 -11.80
N SER A 844 -78.54 8.01 -13.04
CA SER A 844 -79.10 7.20 -14.14
C SER A 844 -78.18 6.05 -14.55
N SER A 845 -76.85 6.22 -14.47
CA SER A 845 -75.87 5.15 -14.72
C SER A 845 -75.91 4.06 -13.63
N LEU A 846 -76.10 4.45 -12.37
CA LEU A 846 -76.30 3.51 -11.25
C LEU A 846 -77.65 2.76 -11.33
N THR A 847 -78.71 3.40 -11.84
CA THR A 847 -80.02 2.75 -11.97
C THR A 847 -80.03 1.74 -13.13
N VAL A 848 -79.30 2.00 -14.22
CA VAL A 848 -79.13 1.04 -15.34
C VAL A 848 -78.24 -0.16 -14.95
N ALA A 849 -77.21 0.07 -14.12
CA ALA A 849 -76.36 -1.01 -13.59
C ALA A 849 -77.12 -1.94 -12.61
N VAL A 850 -77.93 -1.38 -11.71
CA VAL A 850 -78.73 -2.17 -10.74
C VAL A 850 -79.91 -2.90 -11.40
N THR A 851 -80.49 -2.34 -12.48
CA THR A 851 -81.57 -3.01 -13.23
C THR A 851 -81.05 -4.15 -14.13
N ASN A 852 -79.79 -4.08 -14.59
CA ASN A 852 -79.13 -5.19 -15.30
C ASN A 852 -78.61 -6.28 -14.35
N TRP A 853 -78.21 -5.92 -13.12
CA TRP A 853 -77.82 -6.89 -12.09
C TRP A 853 -79.00 -7.77 -11.63
N ASN A 854 -80.24 -7.27 -11.65
CA ASN A 854 -81.44 -8.05 -11.35
C ASN A 854 -82.04 -8.82 -12.55
N ARG A 855 -81.44 -8.75 -13.74
CA ARG A 855 -81.82 -9.54 -14.94
C ARG A 855 -80.81 -10.63 -15.34
N ARG A 856 -79.74 -10.84 -14.56
CA ARG A 856 -78.81 -11.97 -14.71
C ARG A 856 -78.60 -12.73 -13.40
N LYS A 857 -79.72 -13.04 -12.74
CA LYS A 857 -79.92 -14.40 -12.26
C LYS A 857 -80.44 -15.25 -13.42
#